data_AF-A0A4P2QV32-F1
#
_entry.id   AF-A0A4P2QV32-F1
#
_cell.length_a   1.000
_cell.length_b   1.000
_cell.length_c   1.000
_cell.angle_alpha   90.00
_cell.angle_beta   90.00
_cell.angle_gamma   90.00
#
_symmetry.space_group_name_H-M   'P 1'
#
loop_
_entity.id
_entity.type
_entity.pdbx_description
1 polymer ?
#
loop_
_entity_poly.entity_id
_entity_poly.type
_entity_poly.pdbx_seq_one_letter_code
_entity_poly.pdbx_strand_id
1 'polypeptide(L)'
;MKQISIASSAALATLLSTASSLATTAAPTPTCTVIQRGVLGDVYNAEIWSLAPSYHVPTPFEVNTGYSSTVGEKRALFGFELGAIPASSLVTSAKFYVLTYSSTAQTVRAHRVLAPWSEADVTWNSLGGIDPTFFTSFDSGGSAWRELDLTELVQEWVSGVSPNHGILLEEDENGKTSYRGSAHTDSSQRPFLEICYTTPKGSIGDKVWFDANADGLEDASELGISGVVVDLFADASCDGSADGAPLQTTATDANGVYRFGELDAGCYVVSVDDATLPLGHQLTTDDEPLAVSLDAGENVSDADFGYVTYSSIGDTVWLDSDADGLYEPDVGELGVNGVRVELFQGDQLIDFTITGNSPYTGQPGFYLFDTLPAGTHSVVVTADNFMTSGPLAGQEPTADPDGGLDNVGTVSLGWAQDLLDADFGYQLSCGNGVCGGDESCSTCAVDCGICPPTCGNGACEVGEDCGSCSADCDVCPPACGDGTCDASETCSSCSADCGACPPVCGNGTCEAGEDCGTCSDDCGACPAVCGNNVCENGEDCANCAGDCGACPAVCGNDRCEAGENCLECPSDCGICPPVCGSGVCEFGETCSSCAADCGACAPVCGDGVCKAGVEDCSSCAADCGACQCASPGTGTPGYWKSHPNAWKVSKLTIGGKTYTKAQLLDIISRPTKGDVTYILAKHLIVAKLNVGIGNQSSCIERTIAAADQWLKKYRLGSNVKDRGCNSPWESGEPLADKLDAYNDGRLCAPHRDDVDCDGHGHDRDHDHHHGHGCRGR
;
A
#
# COMPACT_ATOMS: atom_id res chain seq x y z
N MET A 1 1.31 63.45 -19.06
CA MET A 1 0.90 63.67 -17.65
C MET A 1 -0.29 62.79 -17.33
N LYS A 2 -0.05 61.65 -16.67
CA LYS A 2 -0.97 60.98 -15.74
C LYS A 2 -0.05 60.19 -14.81
N GLN A 3 0.15 60.73 -13.61
CA GLN A 3 0.88 60.09 -12.53
C GLN A 3 0.09 58.86 -12.08
N ILE A 4 0.74 57.70 -12.05
CA ILE A 4 0.29 56.56 -11.25
C ILE A 4 1.16 56.59 -10.00
N SER A 5 0.55 56.92 -8.87
CA SER A 5 1.18 57.00 -7.57
C SER A 5 1.56 55.60 -7.10
N ILE A 6 2.84 55.42 -6.79
CA ILE A 6 3.35 54.25 -6.05
C ILE A 6 2.73 54.30 -4.65
N ALA A 7 2.02 53.23 -4.26
CA ALA A 7 1.52 53.09 -2.90
C ALA A 7 2.71 52.77 -1.97
N SER A 8 2.96 53.66 -1.02
CA SER A 8 3.98 53.55 0.02
C SER A 8 3.68 52.40 1.00
N SER A 9 4.74 51.84 1.60
CA SER A 9 4.84 50.67 2.50
C SER A 9 3.96 50.66 3.76
N ALA A 10 2.92 51.48 3.86
CA ALA A 10 1.97 51.48 4.97
C ALA A 10 0.78 50.52 4.78
N ALA A 11 0.47 50.12 3.54
CA ALA A 11 -0.67 49.25 3.24
C ALA A 11 -0.41 47.76 3.56
N LEU A 12 0.86 47.31 3.57
CA LEU A 12 1.23 45.95 3.97
C LEU A 12 1.14 45.76 5.50
N ALA A 13 1.31 46.83 6.28
CA ALA A 13 1.26 46.78 7.73
C ALA A 13 -0.17 46.75 8.32
N THR A 14 -1.21 46.98 7.50
CA THR A 14 -2.60 47.03 7.96
C THR A 14 -3.36 45.71 7.78
N LEU A 15 -2.76 44.71 7.12
CA LEU A 15 -3.34 43.36 6.98
C LEU A 15 -3.04 42.43 8.17
N LEU A 16 -2.27 42.89 9.17
CA LEU A 16 -1.86 42.09 10.33
C LEU A 16 -2.58 42.42 11.65
N SER A 17 -3.66 43.22 11.65
CA SER A 17 -4.29 43.66 12.93
C SER A 17 -5.60 42.97 13.33
N THR A 18 -6.00 41.85 12.73
CA THR A 18 -7.17 41.09 13.21
C THR A 18 -6.90 39.59 13.32
N ALA A 19 -5.88 39.23 14.11
CA ALA A 19 -5.75 37.89 14.67
C ALA A 19 -5.43 38.06 16.17
N SER A 20 -6.47 38.29 16.98
CA SER A 20 -6.38 38.20 18.44
C SER A 20 -7.26 37.06 18.91
N SER A 21 -6.74 35.85 18.73
CA SER A 21 -6.88 34.72 19.65
C SER A 21 -6.19 33.53 18.99
N LEU A 22 -5.03 33.12 19.50
CA LEU A 22 -4.54 31.73 19.55
C LEU A 22 -3.14 31.75 20.17
N ALA A 23 -2.78 30.60 20.72
CA ALA A 23 -1.76 30.39 21.74
C ALA A 23 -0.38 30.98 21.44
N THR A 24 0.38 31.18 22.52
CA THR A 24 1.83 31.42 22.53
C THR A 24 2.57 30.23 21.89
N THR A 25 2.52 30.12 20.57
CA THR A 25 3.42 29.26 19.80
C THR A 25 4.73 30.02 19.63
N ALA A 26 5.84 29.44 20.09
CA ALA A 26 7.16 29.98 19.82
C ALA A 26 7.31 30.18 18.30
N ALA A 27 7.79 31.34 17.87
CA ALA A 27 8.06 31.58 16.46
C ALA A 27 8.99 30.47 15.94
N PRO A 28 8.74 29.92 14.74
CA PRO A 28 9.55 28.83 14.21
C PRO A 28 11.02 29.25 14.16
N THR A 29 11.89 28.42 14.71
CA THR A 29 13.35 28.65 14.65
C THR A 29 13.79 28.60 13.19
N PRO A 30 14.42 29.65 12.65
CA PRO A 30 14.84 29.65 11.26
C PRO A 30 15.97 28.64 11.03
N THR A 31 15.92 27.94 9.91
CA THR A 31 17.01 27.09 9.42
C THR A 31 18.05 27.98 8.74
N CYS A 32 19.31 27.89 9.14
CA CYS A 32 20.41 28.66 8.54
C CYS A 32 21.34 27.78 7.71
N THR A 33 21.53 28.15 6.44
CA THR A 33 22.26 27.40 5.42
C THR A 33 23.38 28.26 4.85
N VAL A 34 24.59 27.69 4.70
CA VAL A 34 25.74 28.38 4.11
C VAL A 34 25.95 27.92 2.67
N ILE A 35 25.80 28.85 1.73
CA ILE A 35 26.12 28.67 0.31
C ILE A 35 27.57 29.07 0.07
N GLN A 36 28.38 28.11 -0.37
CA GLN A 36 29.81 28.31 -0.62
C GLN A 36 30.34 27.29 -1.62
N ARG A 37 31.20 27.75 -2.54
CA ARG A 37 31.87 26.89 -3.53
C ARG A 37 32.59 25.70 -2.88
N GLY A 38 32.12 24.50 -3.20
CA GLY A 38 32.68 23.23 -2.72
C GLY A 38 32.15 22.79 -1.35
N VAL A 39 31.11 23.43 -0.81
CA VAL A 39 30.39 23.01 0.39
C VAL A 39 28.94 22.68 0.05
N LEU A 40 28.13 23.69 -0.24
CA LEU A 40 26.71 23.56 -0.61
C LEU A 40 26.36 24.70 -1.57
N GLY A 41 25.71 24.37 -2.69
CA GLY A 41 25.53 25.29 -3.80
C GLY A 41 26.86 25.81 -4.35
N ASP A 42 26.83 26.99 -4.97
CA ASP A 42 28.03 27.66 -5.46
C ASP A 42 27.96 29.18 -5.23
N VAL A 43 29.13 29.75 -4.97
CA VAL A 43 29.37 31.19 -5.01
C VAL A 43 30.47 31.39 -6.05
N TYR A 44 30.08 31.81 -7.25
CA TYR A 44 31.00 32.05 -8.36
C TYR A 44 31.32 33.53 -8.47
N ASN A 45 32.46 33.87 -9.08
CA ASN A 45 32.86 35.27 -9.19
C ASN A 45 33.59 35.56 -10.51
N ALA A 46 33.68 36.86 -10.83
CA ALA A 46 34.47 37.31 -11.95
C ALA A 46 35.00 38.72 -11.70
N GLU A 47 36.04 39.10 -12.44
CA GLU A 47 36.55 40.47 -12.49
C GLU A 47 36.45 41.00 -13.92
N ILE A 48 36.00 42.23 -14.09
CA ILE A 48 35.90 42.91 -15.39
C ILE A 48 36.64 44.24 -15.40
N TRP A 49 37.17 44.62 -16.56
CA TRP A 49 38.10 45.76 -16.71
C TRP A 49 37.61 46.77 -17.76
N SER A 50 37.54 48.06 -17.41
CA SER A 50 37.00 49.08 -18.31
C SER A 50 37.90 49.43 -19.50
N LEU A 51 39.24 49.38 -19.34
CA LEU A 51 40.18 49.64 -20.45
C LEU A 51 40.56 48.38 -21.23
N ALA A 52 40.09 47.20 -20.80
CA ALA A 52 40.23 45.95 -21.53
C ALA A 52 38.84 45.27 -21.66
N PRO A 53 37.89 45.90 -22.35
CA PRO A 53 36.48 45.62 -22.13
C PRO A 53 35.97 44.32 -22.75
N SER A 54 36.77 43.68 -23.61
CA SER A 54 36.48 42.35 -24.18
C SER A 54 37.36 41.24 -23.57
N TYR A 55 38.16 41.57 -22.56
CA TYR A 55 38.99 40.59 -21.86
C TYR A 55 38.19 39.98 -20.71
N HIS A 56 38.12 38.65 -20.66
CA HIS A 56 37.63 37.92 -19.50
C HIS A 56 38.83 37.65 -18.58
N VAL A 57 38.65 37.81 -17.26
CA VAL A 57 39.69 37.45 -16.29
C VAL A 57 39.46 35.99 -15.89
N PRO A 58 40.36 35.04 -16.26
CA PRO A 58 40.18 33.63 -15.93
C PRO A 58 40.16 33.43 -14.41
N THR A 59 39.21 32.63 -13.93
CA THR A 59 38.90 32.30 -12.52
C THR A 59 40.03 32.65 -11.54
N PRO A 60 40.02 33.87 -11.00
CA PRO A 60 41.18 34.29 -10.25
C PRO A 60 41.03 33.82 -8.79
N PHE A 61 42.15 33.38 -8.20
CA PHE A 61 42.22 33.16 -6.75
C PHE A 61 41.87 34.42 -5.94
N GLU A 62 41.81 35.58 -6.61
CA GLU A 62 41.50 36.90 -6.07
C GLU A 62 40.70 37.74 -7.09
N VAL A 63 39.65 38.42 -6.67
CA VAL A 63 38.94 39.43 -7.50
C VAL A 63 39.19 40.83 -6.96
N ASN A 64 39.09 41.85 -7.80
CA ASN A 64 39.47 43.21 -7.42
C ASN A 64 38.43 44.28 -7.78
N THR A 65 38.35 45.33 -6.97
CA THR A 65 37.63 46.58 -7.23
C THR A 65 38.56 47.78 -7.25
N GLY A 66 38.07 48.89 -7.82
CA GLY A 66 38.77 50.17 -7.83
C GLY A 66 39.50 50.41 -9.16
N TYR A 67 40.55 51.23 -9.18
CA TYR A 67 41.15 51.69 -10.44
C TYR A 67 42.62 51.33 -10.59
N SER A 68 43.01 50.95 -11.80
CA SER A 68 44.40 50.72 -12.20
C SER A 68 44.71 51.49 -13.48
N SER A 69 45.88 52.13 -13.53
CA SER A 69 46.33 52.84 -14.74
C SER A 69 46.48 51.95 -15.98
N THR A 70 46.58 50.63 -15.79
CA THR A 70 46.82 49.67 -16.88
C THR A 70 45.53 49.09 -17.44
N VAL A 71 44.54 48.83 -16.60
CA VAL A 71 43.29 48.12 -16.99
C VAL A 71 42.02 48.93 -16.71
N GLY A 72 42.16 50.14 -16.17
CA GLY A 72 41.07 51.03 -15.85
C GLY A 72 40.38 50.66 -14.56
N GLU A 73 39.08 50.92 -14.54
CA GLU A 73 38.17 50.52 -13.47
C GLU A 73 38.02 49.00 -13.48
N LYS A 74 38.08 48.43 -12.28
CA LYS A 74 37.89 47.02 -11.99
C LYS A 74 36.62 46.87 -11.17
N ARG A 75 35.80 45.90 -11.55
CA ARG A 75 34.59 45.53 -10.80
C ARG A 75 34.60 44.04 -10.54
N ALA A 76 34.16 43.65 -9.35
CA ALA A 76 34.06 42.26 -8.94
C ALA A 76 32.58 41.83 -8.97
N LEU A 77 32.28 40.72 -9.63
CA LEU A 77 30.96 40.12 -9.66
C LEU A 77 30.91 38.91 -8.76
N PHE A 78 29.77 38.70 -8.09
CA PHE A 78 29.49 37.49 -7.32
C PHE A 78 28.10 36.97 -7.67
N GLY A 79 28.02 35.70 -8.04
CA GLY A 79 26.77 34.99 -8.30
C GLY A 79 26.54 33.91 -7.25
N PHE A 80 25.27 33.58 -7.01
CA PHE A 80 24.86 32.68 -5.94
C PHE A 80 23.92 31.61 -6.48
N GLU A 81 24.20 30.33 -6.25
CA GLU A 81 23.28 29.24 -6.55
C GLU A 81 22.43 28.90 -5.33
N LEU A 82 21.15 29.28 -5.38
CA LEU A 82 20.21 29.19 -4.25
C LEU A 82 19.31 27.95 -4.29
N GLY A 83 19.60 26.96 -5.15
CA GLY A 83 18.75 25.78 -5.33
C GLY A 83 18.57 24.92 -4.07
N ALA A 84 19.42 25.09 -3.06
CA ALA A 84 19.29 24.43 -1.76
C ALA A 84 18.24 25.08 -0.83
N ILE A 85 17.75 26.28 -1.16
CA ILE A 85 16.72 26.97 -0.39
C ILE A 85 15.36 26.64 -1.01
N PRO A 86 14.41 26.03 -0.27
CA PRO A 86 13.09 25.72 -0.79
C PRO A 86 12.40 26.96 -1.33
N ALA A 87 11.71 26.83 -2.47
CA ALA A 87 10.94 27.90 -3.06
C ALA A 87 9.88 28.43 -2.07
N SER A 88 9.54 29.70 -2.17
CA SER A 88 8.55 30.36 -1.29
C SER A 88 8.92 30.41 0.20
N SER A 89 10.17 30.08 0.57
CA SER A 89 10.67 30.28 1.92
C SER A 89 10.70 31.76 2.29
N LEU A 90 10.38 32.06 3.55
CA LEU A 90 10.56 33.38 4.13
C LEU A 90 12.00 33.51 4.64
N VAL A 91 12.78 34.34 3.96
CA VAL A 91 14.16 34.65 4.31
C VAL A 91 14.16 35.63 5.49
N THR A 92 14.67 35.18 6.64
CA THR A 92 14.77 35.99 7.86
C THR A 92 16.08 36.78 7.93
N SER A 93 17.14 36.27 7.31
CA SER A 93 18.44 36.92 7.17
C SER A 93 19.20 36.32 5.99
N ALA A 94 19.89 37.13 5.19
CA ALA A 94 20.87 36.64 4.21
C ALA A 94 22.11 37.53 4.23
N LYS A 95 23.26 36.97 4.60
CA LYS A 95 24.51 37.70 4.82
C LYS A 95 25.61 37.16 3.95
N PHE A 96 26.09 37.99 3.04
CA PHE A 96 27.22 37.66 2.20
C PHE A 96 28.54 38.09 2.85
N TYR A 97 29.47 37.16 2.95
CA TYR A 97 30.78 37.36 3.53
C TYR A 97 31.87 37.27 2.47
N VAL A 98 32.70 38.31 2.40
CA VAL A 98 33.88 38.35 1.51
C VAL A 98 35.12 38.79 2.28
N LEU A 99 36.24 38.08 2.10
CA LEU A 99 37.49 38.38 2.78
C LEU A 99 38.33 39.36 1.97
N THR A 100 38.56 40.55 2.52
CA THR A 100 39.52 41.53 1.99
C THR A 100 40.94 41.12 2.39
N TYR A 101 41.90 41.21 1.46
CA TYR A 101 43.31 40.88 1.71
C TYR A 101 44.23 42.10 1.58
N SER A 102 44.00 42.94 0.57
CA SER A 102 44.71 44.20 0.38
C SER A 102 43.69 45.27 0.06
N SER A 103 43.78 46.44 0.70
CA SER A 103 42.84 47.53 0.44
C SER A 103 43.42 48.90 0.72
N THR A 104 42.99 49.87 -0.06
CA THR A 104 42.98 51.28 0.33
C THR A 104 41.65 51.53 1.04
N ALA A 105 41.66 51.88 2.33
CA ALA A 105 40.43 52.08 3.09
C ALA A 105 39.49 53.10 2.40
N GLN A 106 38.44 52.60 1.77
CA GLN A 106 37.45 53.34 0.98
C GLN A 106 36.10 52.64 1.06
N THR A 107 35.05 53.33 0.62
CA THR A 107 33.70 52.76 0.52
C THR A 107 33.55 51.94 -0.75
N VAL A 108 33.15 50.68 -0.59
CA VAL A 108 32.78 49.77 -1.66
C VAL A 108 31.26 49.68 -1.69
N ARG A 109 30.68 49.89 -2.87
CA ARG A 109 29.23 49.87 -3.13
C ARG A 109 28.84 48.55 -3.79
N ALA A 110 27.74 47.97 -3.34
CA ALA A 110 27.17 46.77 -3.94
C ALA A 110 25.92 47.12 -4.76
N HIS A 111 25.92 46.66 -6.01
CA HIS A 111 24.89 46.89 -7.01
C HIS A 111 24.26 45.57 -7.43
N ARG A 112 22.98 45.62 -7.81
CA ARG A 112 22.31 44.47 -8.40
C ARG A 112 22.75 44.31 -9.86
N VAL A 113 23.01 43.08 -10.28
CA VAL A 113 23.20 42.76 -11.70
C VAL A 113 21.84 42.52 -12.35
N LEU A 114 21.61 43.08 -13.53
CA LEU A 114 20.28 43.08 -14.19
C LEU A 114 20.16 42.07 -15.33
N ALA A 115 21.23 41.36 -15.67
CA ALA A 115 21.27 40.39 -16.75
C ALA A 115 22.09 39.15 -16.36
N PRO A 116 21.78 37.97 -16.92
CA PRO A 116 22.55 36.76 -16.67
C PRO A 116 23.99 36.92 -17.17
N TRP A 117 24.93 36.28 -16.49
CA TRP A 117 26.35 36.23 -16.85
C TRP A 117 26.96 34.88 -16.44
N SER A 118 28.12 34.57 -17.01
CA SER A 118 28.88 33.34 -16.74
C SER A 118 30.28 33.70 -16.26
N GLU A 119 30.77 33.02 -15.23
CA GLU A 119 32.15 33.16 -14.73
C GLU A 119 33.20 32.90 -15.82
N ALA A 120 32.91 32.05 -16.79
CA ALA A 120 33.87 31.70 -17.83
C ALA A 120 34.11 32.81 -18.87
N ASP A 121 33.09 33.62 -19.15
CA ASP A 121 33.05 34.47 -20.36
C ASP A 121 32.61 35.91 -20.12
N VAL A 122 32.27 36.30 -18.89
CA VAL A 122 31.85 37.68 -18.61
C VAL A 122 33.00 38.67 -18.82
N THR A 123 32.67 39.78 -19.47
CA THR A 123 33.56 40.89 -19.79
C THR A 123 32.83 42.19 -19.52
N TRP A 124 33.56 43.31 -19.54
CA TRP A 124 32.94 44.63 -19.40
C TRP A 124 31.87 44.90 -20.47
N ASN A 125 32.11 44.49 -21.72
CA ASN A 125 31.18 44.67 -22.83
C ASN A 125 29.99 43.71 -22.81
N SER A 126 30.15 42.52 -22.20
CA SER A 126 29.09 41.50 -22.19
C SER A 126 28.20 41.56 -20.95
N LEU A 127 28.57 42.31 -19.92
CA LEU A 127 27.71 42.52 -18.74
C LEU A 127 26.45 43.31 -19.15
N GLY A 128 25.29 42.64 -19.20
CA GLY A 128 24.04 43.18 -19.73
C GLY A 128 23.35 44.28 -18.90
N GLY A 129 24.02 44.81 -17.88
CA GLY A 129 23.57 45.97 -17.10
C GLY A 129 23.65 45.76 -15.58
N ILE A 130 23.77 46.87 -14.86
CA ILE A 130 23.68 46.94 -13.40
C ILE A 130 22.64 47.98 -12.99
N ASP A 131 22.05 47.81 -11.81
CA ASP A 131 21.28 48.89 -11.20
C ASP A 131 22.24 50.04 -10.83
N PRO A 132 22.01 51.27 -11.34
CA PRO A 132 22.84 52.42 -10.97
C PRO A 132 22.74 52.76 -9.48
N THR A 133 21.69 52.31 -8.79
CA THR A 133 21.52 52.48 -7.34
C THR A 133 22.23 51.33 -6.63
N PHE A 134 23.11 51.66 -5.69
CA PHE A 134 23.66 50.65 -4.77
C PHE A 134 22.63 50.38 -3.67
N PHE A 135 22.53 49.13 -3.23
CA PHE A 135 21.59 48.72 -2.18
C PHE A 135 22.29 48.57 -0.81
N THR A 136 23.59 48.34 -0.79
CA THR A 136 24.41 48.35 0.43
C THR A 136 25.86 48.73 0.14
N SER A 137 26.64 49.02 1.18
CA SER A 137 28.05 49.39 1.07
C SER A 137 28.83 49.04 2.34
N PHE A 138 30.14 48.88 2.23
CA PHE A 138 31.04 48.65 3.36
C PHE A 138 32.39 49.34 3.18
N ASP A 139 33.15 49.51 4.27
CA ASP A 139 34.51 50.04 4.23
C ASP A 139 35.54 48.92 3.98
N SER A 140 36.41 49.08 2.98
CA SER A 140 37.37 48.05 2.58
C SER A 140 38.59 47.91 3.51
N GLY A 141 38.82 48.83 4.46
CA GLY A 141 40.12 49.02 5.14
C GLY A 141 40.74 47.81 5.86
N GLY A 142 41.97 47.46 5.49
CA GLY A 142 42.75 46.35 6.09
C GLY A 142 42.33 44.97 5.57
N SER A 143 42.96 43.92 6.11
CA SER A 143 42.66 42.52 5.77
C SER A 143 41.66 41.95 6.77
N ALA A 144 40.38 41.90 6.43
CA ALA A 144 39.34 41.30 7.27
C ALA A 144 38.08 40.91 6.50
N TRP A 145 37.23 40.09 7.13
CA TRP A 145 35.91 39.76 6.60
C TRP A 145 35.04 40.99 6.49
N ARG A 146 34.25 41.05 5.42
CA ARG A 146 33.23 42.06 5.17
C ARG A 146 31.90 41.36 5.02
N GLU A 147 30.91 41.91 5.70
CA GLU A 147 29.53 41.44 5.70
C GLU A 147 28.71 42.40 4.85
N LEU A 148 27.90 41.85 3.95
CA LEU A 148 26.91 42.56 3.17
C LEU A 148 25.55 41.92 3.47
N ASP A 149 24.60 42.74 3.93
CA ASP A 149 23.22 42.30 4.11
C ASP A 149 22.53 42.25 2.73
N LEU A 150 22.17 41.04 2.32
CA LEU A 150 21.45 40.74 1.07
C LEU A 150 20.02 40.27 1.34
N THR A 151 19.50 40.40 2.57
CA THR A 151 18.24 39.75 3.01
C THR A 151 17.07 40.03 2.07
N GLU A 152 16.82 41.31 1.76
CA GLU A 152 15.71 41.69 0.85
C GLU A 152 15.92 41.15 -0.56
N LEU A 153 17.14 41.22 -1.08
CA LEU A 153 17.47 40.78 -2.43
C LEU A 153 17.34 39.25 -2.58
N VAL A 154 17.82 38.49 -1.59
CA VAL A 154 17.69 37.03 -1.55
C VAL A 154 16.22 36.64 -1.37
N GLN A 155 15.43 37.38 -0.59
CA GLN A 155 13.98 37.14 -0.49
C GLN A 155 13.28 37.29 -1.85
N GLU A 156 13.62 38.31 -2.65
CA GLU A 156 13.05 38.48 -3.99
C GLU A 156 13.44 37.34 -4.94
N TRP A 157 14.68 36.85 -4.84
CA TRP A 157 15.18 35.73 -5.64
C TRP A 157 14.48 34.41 -5.29
N VAL A 158 14.36 34.09 -4.00
CA VAL A 158 13.72 32.85 -3.51
C VAL A 158 12.22 32.85 -3.77
N SER A 159 11.57 34.02 -3.75
CA SER A 159 10.14 34.17 -4.07
C SER A 159 9.84 34.26 -5.57
N GLY A 160 10.87 34.30 -6.43
CA GLY A 160 10.70 34.42 -7.88
C GLY A 160 10.19 35.79 -8.36
N VAL A 161 10.10 36.79 -7.48
CA VAL A 161 9.75 38.18 -7.85
C VAL A 161 10.77 38.77 -8.83
N SER A 162 12.03 38.36 -8.67
CA SER A 162 13.18 38.88 -9.39
C SER A 162 14.09 37.72 -9.81
N PRO A 163 14.62 37.69 -11.05
CA PRO A 163 15.65 36.72 -11.39
C PRO A 163 16.93 36.99 -10.60
N ASN A 164 17.58 35.92 -10.17
CA ASN A 164 18.89 35.96 -9.53
C ASN A 164 20.00 36.08 -10.59
N HIS A 165 20.67 37.22 -10.60
CA HIS A 165 21.85 37.47 -11.43
C HIS A 165 23.06 37.86 -10.58
N GLY A 166 22.97 37.73 -9.26
CA GLY A 166 24.04 38.11 -8.33
C GLY A 166 24.21 39.62 -8.15
N ILE A 167 25.38 39.97 -7.62
CA ILE A 167 25.74 41.34 -7.24
C ILE A 167 27.07 41.74 -7.89
N LEU A 168 27.28 43.05 -7.99
CA LEU A 168 28.54 43.65 -8.43
C LEU A 168 29.05 44.58 -7.32
N LEU A 169 30.34 44.47 -7.01
CA LEU A 169 31.04 45.40 -6.14
C LEU A 169 31.79 46.44 -6.98
N GLU A 170 31.63 47.71 -6.60
CA GLU A 170 32.26 48.87 -7.22
C GLU A 170 32.93 49.75 -6.16
N GLU A 171 34.06 50.36 -6.50
CA GLU A 171 34.80 51.28 -5.64
C GLU A 171 35.25 52.49 -6.48
N ASP A 172 35.34 53.67 -5.87
CA ASP A 172 35.73 54.91 -6.57
C ASP A 172 37.17 54.85 -7.13
N GLU A 173 37.52 55.76 -8.05
CA GLU A 173 38.79 55.75 -8.80
C GLU A 173 40.07 55.86 -7.94
N ASN A 174 39.96 56.31 -6.69
CA ASN A 174 41.09 56.37 -5.76
C ASN A 174 41.27 55.07 -4.96
N GLY A 175 40.32 54.16 -5.08
CA GLY A 175 40.25 52.90 -4.38
C GLY A 175 40.94 51.76 -5.12
N LYS A 176 41.42 50.78 -4.35
CA LYS A 176 41.96 49.50 -4.78
C LYS A 176 41.73 48.49 -3.67
N THR A 177 40.88 47.51 -3.92
CA THR A 177 40.61 46.42 -2.97
C THR A 177 40.72 45.08 -3.67
N SER A 178 41.45 44.15 -3.04
CA SER A 178 41.58 42.75 -3.45
C SER A 178 40.84 41.85 -2.46
N TYR A 179 39.97 41.02 -3.00
CA TYR A 179 39.17 40.04 -2.27
C TYR A 179 39.65 38.64 -2.57
N ARG A 180 39.50 37.73 -1.61
CA ARG A 180 39.67 36.29 -1.87
C ARG A 180 38.58 35.80 -2.80
N GLY A 181 38.99 35.07 -3.83
CA GLY A 181 38.09 34.50 -4.83
C GLY A 181 37.47 33.17 -4.38
N SER A 182 36.40 32.76 -5.04
CA SER A 182 35.74 31.46 -4.86
C SER A 182 36.66 30.30 -5.24
N ALA A 183 37.58 30.50 -6.18
CA ALA A 183 38.60 29.53 -6.55
C ALA A 183 39.82 29.50 -5.60
N HIS A 184 39.84 30.29 -4.51
CA HIS A 184 40.99 30.35 -3.59
C HIS A 184 41.35 28.96 -3.05
N THR A 185 42.64 28.68 -2.89
CA THR A 185 43.14 27.35 -2.51
C THR A 185 42.73 26.95 -1.09
N ASP A 186 42.69 27.91 -0.17
CA ASP A 186 42.15 27.74 1.17
C ASP A 186 40.64 28.01 1.16
N SER A 187 39.83 26.97 1.39
CA SER A 187 38.37 27.06 1.40
C SER A 187 37.83 27.92 2.54
N SER A 188 38.54 28.00 3.68
CA SER A 188 38.13 28.82 4.82
C SER A 188 38.19 30.32 4.53
N GLN A 189 38.85 30.72 3.44
CA GLN A 189 38.99 32.11 3.01
C GLN A 189 38.06 32.46 1.83
N ARG A 190 37.31 31.49 1.30
CA ARG A 190 36.42 31.71 0.16
C ARG A 190 35.18 32.49 0.58
N PRO A 191 34.66 33.37 -0.29
CA PRO A 191 33.40 34.06 -0.02
C PRO A 191 32.24 33.06 0.16
N PHE A 192 31.29 33.38 1.02
CA PHE A 192 30.12 32.54 1.29
C PHE A 192 28.90 33.40 1.61
N LEU A 193 27.70 32.85 1.39
CA LEU A 193 26.43 33.48 1.71
C LEU A 193 25.71 32.63 2.75
N GLU A 194 25.52 33.17 3.95
CA GLU A 194 24.70 32.54 5.00
C GLU A 194 23.25 33.02 4.87
N ILE A 195 22.30 32.09 4.77
CA ILE A 195 20.87 32.37 4.59
C ILE A 195 20.08 31.65 5.68
N CYS A 196 19.38 32.41 6.50
CA CYS A 196 18.43 31.90 7.48
C CYS A 196 17.00 32.09 6.94
N TYR A 197 16.18 31.04 6.98
CA TYR A 197 14.83 31.06 6.44
C TYR A 197 13.88 30.14 7.22
N THR A 198 12.58 30.39 7.04
CA THR A 198 11.51 29.50 7.51
C THR A 198 10.70 29.03 6.30
N THR A 199 10.41 27.75 6.24
CA THR A 199 9.54 27.17 5.21
C THR A 199 8.06 27.38 5.56
N PRO A 200 7.20 27.70 4.58
CA PRO A 200 5.76 27.67 4.81
C PRO A 200 5.31 26.24 5.11
N LYS A 201 4.30 26.10 5.97
CA LYS A 201 3.70 24.81 6.33
C LYS A 201 2.59 24.45 5.35
N GLY A 202 2.52 23.16 4.99
CA GLY A 202 1.50 22.61 4.10
C GLY A 202 0.35 21.93 4.84
N SER A 203 -0.57 21.36 4.06
CA SER A 203 -1.64 20.49 4.57
C SER A 203 -1.99 19.36 3.60
N ILE A 204 -2.52 18.27 4.15
CA ILE A 204 -2.98 17.07 3.42
C ILE A 204 -4.38 16.71 3.91
N GLY A 205 -5.26 16.33 3.00
CA GLY A 205 -6.58 15.75 3.28
C GLY A 205 -7.51 16.00 2.10
N ASP A 206 -8.76 15.57 2.20
CA ASP A 206 -9.90 16.11 1.46
C ASP A 206 -11.15 15.39 1.96
N LYS A 207 -11.41 14.16 1.49
CA LYS A 207 -12.65 13.47 1.84
C LYS A 207 -12.55 11.94 1.91
N VAL A 208 -13.37 11.37 2.79
CA VAL A 208 -13.78 9.97 2.76
C VAL A 208 -15.27 9.90 2.42
N TRP A 209 -15.67 9.15 1.39
CA TRP A 209 -17.06 9.14 0.91
C TRP A 209 -17.57 7.77 0.51
N PHE A 210 -18.90 7.67 0.46
CA PHE A 210 -19.60 6.53 -0.12
C PHE A 210 -19.58 6.63 -1.64
N ASP A 211 -18.73 5.82 -2.26
CA ASP A 211 -18.69 5.65 -3.70
C ASP A 211 -19.81 4.68 -4.11
N ALA A 212 -20.98 5.25 -4.41
CA ALA A 212 -22.21 4.48 -4.63
C ALA A 212 -22.20 3.75 -5.97
N ASN A 213 -21.39 4.21 -6.92
CA ASN A 213 -21.32 3.65 -8.27
C ASN A 213 -20.04 2.79 -8.49
N ALA A 214 -19.14 2.76 -7.51
CA ALA A 214 -17.87 2.05 -7.47
C ALA A 214 -16.92 2.43 -8.61
N ASP A 215 -16.90 3.70 -9.03
CA ASP A 215 -16.04 4.21 -10.10
C ASP A 215 -14.74 4.89 -9.62
N GLY A 216 -14.58 5.05 -8.31
CA GLY A 216 -13.44 5.64 -7.64
C GLY A 216 -13.35 7.17 -7.75
N LEU A 217 -14.43 7.84 -8.17
CA LEU A 217 -14.51 9.29 -8.33
C LEU A 217 -15.62 9.86 -7.47
N GLU A 218 -15.37 10.98 -6.79
CA GLU A 218 -16.41 11.68 -6.05
C GLU A 218 -17.42 12.36 -7.00
N ASP A 219 -18.66 11.86 -7.00
CA ASP A 219 -19.79 12.48 -7.69
C ASP A 219 -20.57 13.44 -6.77
N ALA A 220 -21.22 14.45 -7.36
CA ALA A 220 -21.98 15.46 -6.60
C ALA A 220 -23.18 14.90 -5.80
N SER A 221 -23.60 13.66 -6.08
CA SER A 221 -24.66 12.95 -5.34
C SER A 221 -24.14 12.07 -4.21
N GLU A 222 -22.83 11.89 -4.09
CA GLU A 222 -22.21 10.98 -3.14
C GLU A 222 -21.96 11.65 -1.80
N LEU A 223 -22.30 10.92 -0.74
CA LEU A 223 -22.27 11.42 0.63
C LEU A 223 -20.94 11.06 1.28
N GLY A 224 -20.41 11.97 2.11
CA GLY A 224 -19.23 11.66 2.92
C GLY A 224 -19.54 10.65 4.04
N ILE A 225 -18.51 9.91 4.46
CA ILE A 225 -18.59 8.98 5.59
C ILE A 225 -18.06 9.69 6.84
N SER A 226 -18.94 9.92 7.82
CA SER A 226 -18.59 10.63 9.06
C SER A 226 -17.96 9.70 10.09
N GLY A 227 -17.01 10.22 10.88
CA GLY A 227 -16.44 9.53 12.03
C GLY A 227 -15.38 8.47 11.70
N VAL A 228 -14.94 8.40 10.45
CA VAL A 228 -13.85 7.54 10.00
C VAL A 228 -12.53 8.10 10.52
N VAL A 229 -11.73 7.27 11.17
CA VAL A 229 -10.40 7.64 11.67
C VAL A 229 -9.39 7.55 10.54
N VAL A 230 -8.59 8.61 10.40
CA VAL A 230 -7.52 8.73 9.41
C VAL A 230 -6.22 9.07 10.13
N ASP A 231 -5.17 8.35 9.81
CA ASP A 231 -3.83 8.50 10.37
C ASP A 231 -2.86 9.03 9.31
N LEU A 232 -1.96 9.92 9.74
CA LEU A 232 -0.86 10.43 8.95
C LEU A 232 0.48 9.91 9.51
N PHE A 233 1.26 9.24 8.68
CA PHE A 233 2.58 8.73 9.01
C PHE A 233 3.67 9.50 8.26
N ALA A 234 4.87 9.51 8.84
CA ALA A 234 6.06 9.91 8.10
C ALA A 234 6.40 8.83 7.06
N ASP A 235 6.99 9.24 5.94
CA ASP A 235 7.68 8.37 5.00
C ASP A 235 9.02 9.04 4.67
N ALA A 236 10.02 8.88 5.53
CA ALA A 236 11.29 9.60 5.39
C ALA A 236 12.10 9.12 4.18
N SER A 237 11.88 7.89 3.72
CA SER A 237 12.50 7.29 2.53
C SER A 237 11.77 7.62 1.22
N CYS A 238 10.55 8.14 1.29
CA CYS A 238 9.65 8.33 0.14
C CYS A 238 9.40 7.02 -0.63
N ASP A 239 9.32 5.89 0.07
CA ASP A 239 9.11 4.58 -0.55
C ASP A 239 7.64 4.15 -0.59
N GLY A 240 6.74 4.96 -0.02
CA GLY A 240 5.31 4.70 0.08
C GLY A 240 4.91 3.86 1.29
N SER A 241 5.84 3.59 2.22
CA SER A 241 5.56 2.85 3.46
C SER A 241 5.59 3.77 4.67
N ALA A 242 4.71 3.52 5.63
CA ALA A 242 4.66 4.27 6.87
C ALA A 242 5.89 3.95 7.77
N ASP A 243 6.54 5.00 8.27
CA ASP A 243 7.61 4.91 9.25
C ASP A 243 7.07 5.03 10.68
N GLY A 244 7.04 3.92 11.40
CA GLY A 244 6.77 3.90 12.84
C GLY A 244 5.31 4.25 13.21
N ALA A 245 5.13 5.10 14.21
CA ALA A 245 3.83 5.46 14.77
C ALA A 245 3.23 6.69 14.04
N PRO A 246 1.90 6.87 14.06
CA PRO A 246 1.27 8.00 13.39
C PRO A 246 1.75 9.33 13.98
N LEU A 247 2.04 10.29 13.10
CA LEU A 247 2.39 11.67 13.45
C LEU A 247 1.17 12.44 13.94
N GLN A 248 0.04 12.24 13.27
CA GLN A 248 -1.25 12.85 13.58
C GLN A 248 -2.38 11.86 13.29
N THR A 249 -3.45 11.97 14.06
CA THR A 249 -4.69 11.20 13.88
C THR A 249 -5.84 12.19 13.87
N THR A 250 -6.78 12.02 12.95
CA THR A 250 -8.01 12.82 12.88
C THR A 250 -9.20 11.93 12.56
N ALA A 251 -10.41 12.46 12.70
CA ALA A 251 -11.63 11.81 12.27
C ALA A 251 -12.37 12.68 11.25
N THR A 252 -13.03 12.05 10.28
CA THR A 252 -13.83 12.75 9.27
C THR A 252 -15.05 13.43 9.90
N ASP A 253 -15.39 14.60 9.39
CA ASP A 253 -16.56 15.36 9.85
C ASP A 253 -17.89 14.82 9.28
N ALA A 254 -19.00 15.50 9.56
CA ALA A 254 -20.34 15.09 9.11
C ALA A 254 -20.51 15.01 7.57
N ASN A 255 -19.61 15.62 6.81
CA ASN A 255 -19.57 15.56 5.34
C ASN A 255 -18.42 14.68 4.83
N GLY A 256 -17.78 13.90 5.70
CA GLY A 256 -16.64 13.04 5.34
C GLY A 256 -15.31 13.76 5.19
N VAL A 257 -15.23 15.05 5.53
CA VAL A 257 -14.03 15.87 5.30
C VAL A 257 -13.02 15.68 6.42
N TYR A 258 -11.74 15.57 6.07
CA TYR A 258 -10.64 15.53 7.03
C TYR A 258 -9.45 16.38 6.58
N ARG A 259 -8.57 16.77 7.52
CA ARG A 259 -7.38 17.58 7.21
C ARG A 259 -6.29 17.46 8.27
N PHE A 260 -5.06 17.26 7.80
CA PHE A 260 -3.82 17.43 8.54
C PHE A 260 -3.16 18.74 8.15
N GLY A 261 -2.86 19.60 9.13
CA GLY A 261 -2.26 20.92 8.89
C GLY A 261 -0.92 21.09 9.60
N GLU A 262 -0.28 22.24 9.34
CA GLU A 262 1.01 22.62 9.94
C GLU A 262 2.14 21.62 9.62
N LEU A 263 2.11 21.03 8.42
CA LEU A 263 3.06 20.01 7.98
C LEU A 263 4.30 20.63 7.34
N ASP A 264 5.47 20.04 7.59
CA ASP A 264 6.69 20.36 6.85
C ASP A 264 6.65 19.75 5.45
N ALA A 265 7.49 20.25 4.54
CA ALA A 265 7.69 19.59 3.26
C ALA A 265 8.32 18.21 3.48
N GLY A 266 7.86 17.19 2.76
CA GLY A 266 8.32 15.81 2.94
C GLY A 266 7.41 14.79 2.27
N CYS A 267 7.70 13.52 2.48
CA CYS A 267 6.84 12.42 2.06
C CYS A 267 6.10 11.87 3.29
N TYR A 268 4.85 11.51 3.06
CA TYR A 268 3.89 11.08 4.06
C TYR A 268 3.08 9.91 3.54
N VAL A 269 2.52 9.13 4.45
CA VAL A 269 1.55 8.09 4.14
C VAL A 269 0.27 8.39 4.92
N VAL A 270 -0.87 8.37 4.22
CA VAL A 270 -2.20 8.54 4.81
C VAL A 270 -2.88 7.17 4.83
N SER A 271 -3.37 6.74 5.98
CA SER A 271 -4.08 5.47 6.13
C SER A 271 -5.44 5.71 6.77
N VAL A 272 -6.46 5.01 6.33
CA VAL A 272 -7.73 4.93 7.03
C VAL A 272 -7.65 3.77 8.03
N ASP A 273 -8.37 3.89 9.15
CA ASP A 273 -8.56 2.79 10.09
C ASP A 273 -9.84 2.02 9.71
N ASP A 274 -9.66 0.86 9.07
CA ASP A 274 -10.74 -0.04 8.65
C ASP A 274 -11.73 -0.40 9.76
N ALA A 275 -11.30 -0.41 11.03
CA ALA A 275 -12.17 -0.71 12.16
C ALA A 275 -13.22 0.38 12.42
N THR A 276 -13.04 1.57 11.83
CA THR A 276 -13.96 2.71 11.94
C THR A 276 -14.82 2.93 10.71
N LEU A 277 -14.58 2.16 9.65
CA LEU A 277 -15.43 2.12 8.47
C LEU A 277 -16.70 1.28 8.74
N PRO A 278 -17.81 1.54 8.02
CA PRO A 278 -18.97 0.66 8.04
C PRO A 278 -18.61 -0.77 7.61
N LEU A 279 -19.38 -1.77 8.06
CA LEU A 279 -19.18 -3.16 7.66
C LEU A 279 -19.36 -3.33 6.14
N GLY A 280 -18.64 -4.31 5.57
CA GLY A 280 -18.72 -4.59 4.14
C GLY A 280 -18.15 -3.48 3.24
N HIS A 281 -17.27 -2.63 3.76
CA HIS A 281 -16.57 -1.62 2.95
C HIS A 281 -15.58 -2.28 1.99
N GLN A 282 -15.50 -1.76 0.78
CA GLN A 282 -14.40 -2.01 -0.15
C GLN A 282 -13.93 -0.69 -0.72
N LEU A 283 -12.61 -0.48 -0.68
CA LEU A 283 -11.98 0.68 -1.28
C LEU A 283 -12.18 0.67 -2.80
N THR A 284 -12.54 1.81 -3.36
CA THR A 284 -12.78 1.99 -4.80
C THR A 284 -11.82 2.99 -5.45
N THR A 285 -11.13 3.81 -4.65
CA THR A 285 -10.07 4.73 -5.06
C THR A 285 -8.72 4.03 -5.27
N ASP A 286 -7.63 4.80 -5.42
CA ASP A 286 -6.24 4.30 -5.52
C ASP A 286 -5.83 3.46 -4.28
N ASP A 287 -4.61 2.93 -4.27
CA ASP A 287 -4.10 2.07 -3.20
C ASP A 287 -4.16 2.77 -1.81
N GLU A 288 -4.66 2.03 -0.81
CA GLU A 288 -4.55 2.37 0.60
C GLU A 288 -3.48 1.48 1.25
N PRO A 289 -2.53 2.04 2.04
CA PRO A 289 -2.43 3.45 2.41
C PRO A 289 -1.86 4.33 1.28
N LEU A 290 -2.23 5.62 1.28
CA LEU A 290 -1.91 6.57 0.23
C LEU A 290 -0.60 7.31 0.49
N ALA A 291 0.38 7.15 -0.41
CA ALA A 291 1.63 7.90 -0.37
C ALA A 291 1.46 9.32 -0.96
N VAL A 292 1.90 10.34 -0.20
CA VAL A 292 1.78 11.76 -0.55
C VAL A 292 3.14 12.43 -0.44
N SER A 293 3.56 13.14 -1.50
CA SER A 293 4.70 14.06 -1.44
C SER A 293 4.17 15.48 -1.30
N LEU A 294 4.63 16.18 -0.28
CA LEU A 294 4.18 17.52 0.08
C LEU A 294 5.31 18.53 -0.12
N ASP A 295 5.14 19.47 -1.03
CA ASP A 295 6.03 20.61 -1.19
C ASP A 295 5.82 21.66 -0.08
N ALA A 296 6.82 22.52 0.13
CA ALA A 296 6.74 23.56 1.15
C ALA A 296 5.56 24.51 0.92
N GLY A 297 4.60 24.53 1.84
CA GLY A 297 3.40 25.36 1.77
C GLY A 297 2.32 24.85 0.83
N GLU A 298 2.46 23.64 0.28
CA GLU A 298 1.45 23.02 -0.58
C GLU A 298 0.21 22.61 0.23
N ASN A 299 -0.95 22.67 -0.41
CA ASN A 299 -2.17 22.07 0.13
C ASN A 299 -2.58 20.94 -0.81
N VAL A 300 -2.31 19.70 -0.40
CA VAL A 300 -2.79 18.50 -1.07
C VAL A 300 -4.24 18.30 -0.65
N SER A 301 -5.14 18.48 -1.62
CA SER A 301 -6.60 18.45 -1.44
C SER A 301 -7.24 17.39 -2.33
N ASP A 302 -6.54 16.30 -2.55
CA ASP A 302 -6.95 15.14 -3.36
C ASP A 302 -6.44 13.84 -2.71
N ALA A 303 -6.17 13.90 -1.40
CA ALA A 303 -5.93 12.71 -0.58
C ALA A 303 -7.30 12.18 -0.17
N ASP A 304 -7.82 11.29 -1.00
CA ASP A 304 -9.23 10.95 -1.09
C ASP A 304 -9.43 9.45 -1.00
N PHE A 305 -10.43 9.02 -0.22
CA PHE A 305 -10.78 7.60 -0.07
C PHE A 305 -12.26 7.36 -0.34
N GLY A 306 -12.55 6.67 -1.43
CA GLY A 306 -13.89 6.23 -1.80
C GLY A 306 -14.10 4.80 -1.34
N TYR A 307 -15.22 4.55 -0.66
CA TYR A 307 -15.63 3.19 -0.28
C TYR A 307 -17.01 2.89 -0.80
N VAL A 308 -17.16 1.75 -1.49
CA VAL A 308 -18.45 1.11 -1.65
C VAL A 308 -18.74 0.31 -0.40
N THR A 309 -19.97 0.40 0.11
CA THR A 309 -20.42 -0.43 1.23
C THR A 309 -21.53 -1.32 0.73
N TYR A 310 -21.32 -2.61 0.88
CA TYR A 310 -22.35 -3.58 0.58
C TYR A 310 -23.25 -3.78 1.80
N SER A 311 -24.46 -4.22 1.56
CA SER A 311 -25.45 -4.45 2.62
C SER A 311 -25.31 -5.87 3.17
N SER A 312 -25.83 -6.12 4.37
CA SER A 312 -25.82 -7.46 4.97
C SER A 312 -27.20 -7.87 5.49
N ILE A 313 -27.48 -9.19 5.48
CA ILE A 313 -28.68 -9.81 6.05
C ILE A 313 -28.24 -10.97 6.93
N GLY A 314 -28.77 -11.08 8.15
CA GLY A 314 -28.52 -12.25 8.98
C GLY A 314 -29.09 -12.12 10.38
N ASP A 315 -28.37 -12.75 11.30
CA ASP A 315 -28.59 -12.91 12.75
C ASP A 315 -28.79 -14.37 13.13
N THR A 316 -29.99 -14.83 13.49
CA THR A 316 -30.11 -16.09 14.25
C THR A 316 -31.26 -17.02 13.79
N VAL A 317 -31.00 -18.33 13.85
CA VAL A 317 -32.01 -19.40 13.86
C VAL A 317 -32.04 -20.06 15.24
N TRP A 318 -33.19 -20.10 15.92
CA TRP A 318 -33.31 -20.62 17.29
C TRP A 318 -34.53 -21.51 17.54
N LEU A 319 -34.49 -22.21 18.66
CA LEU A 319 -35.62 -22.93 19.24
C LEU A 319 -36.44 -21.98 20.11
N ASP A 320 -37.55 -21.52 19.56
CA ASP A 320 -38.53 -20.65 20.19
C ASP A 320 -39.41 -21.49 21.12
N SER A 321 -39.06 -21.49 22.40
CA SER A 321 -39.61 -22.48 23.33
C SER A 321 -41.02 -22.13 23.79
N ASP A 322 -41.37 -20.86 23.81
CA ASP A 322 -42.69 -20.37 24.23
C ASP A 322 -43.55 -19.78 23.10
N ALA A 323 -43.04 -19.83 21.86
CA ALA A 323 -43.71 -19.44 20.62
C ALA A 323 -44.12 -17.97 20.58
N ASP A 324 -43.31 -17.10 21.19
CA ASP A 324 -43.56 -15.66 21.24
C ASP A 324 -42.88 -14.89 20.08
N GLY A 325 -41.97 -15.55 19.37
CA GLY A 325 -41.25 -15.04 18.20
C GLY A 325 -40.15 -14.04 18.52
N LEU A 326 -39.69 -13.97 19.78
CA LEU A 326 -38.55 -13.18 20.21
C LEU A 326 -37.40 -14.10 20.60
N TYR A 327 -36.16 -13.79 20.21
CA TYR A 327 -35.01 -14.56 20.66
C TYR A 327 -34.51 -14.08 22.02
N GLU A 328 -34.63 -14.93 23.04
CA GLU A 328 -34.28 -14.62 24.43
C GLU A 328 -33.24 -15.62 25.00
N PRO A 329 -31.96 -15.53 24.59
CA PRO A 329 -30.93 -16.49 25.01
C PRO A 329 -30.65 -16.50 26.52
N ASP A 330 -30.92 -15.37 27.21
CA ASP A 330 -30.71 -15.24 28.66
C ASP A 330 -31.76 -15.99 29.50
N VAL A 331 -32.90 -16.36 28.92
CA VAL A 331 -33.98 -17.11 29.61
C VAL A 331 -34.07 -18.57 29.17
N GLY A 332 -33.16 -19.02 28.29
CA GLY A 332 -32.94 -20.43 27.99
C GLY A 332 -33.26 -20.87 26.56
N GLU A 333 -33.55 -19.94 25.65
CA GLU A 333 -33.71 -20.27 24.24
C GLU A 333 -32.37 -20.54 23.57
N LEU A 334 -32.33 -21.56 22.72
CA LEU A 334 -31.08 -22.07 22.15
C LEU A 334 -31.07 -21.87 20.64
N GLY A 335 -30.04 -21.20 20.14
CA GLY A 335 -29.73 -21.17 18.70
C GLY A 335 -29.39 -22.55 18.13
N VAL A 336 -29.72 -22.77 16.87
CA VAL A 336 -29.57 -24.07 16.18
C VAL A 336 -28.48 -24.00 15.11
N ASN A 337 -27.36 -24.68 15.34
CA ASN A 337 -26.30 -24.83 14.35
C ASN A 337 -26.62 -25.90 13.31
N GLY A 338 -25.99 -25.81 12.14
CA GLY A 338 -26.12 -26.79 11.06
C GLY A 338 -27.32 -26.57 10.15
N VAL A 339 -28.13 -25.53 10.38
CA VAL A 339 -29.27 -25.15 9.55
C VAL A 339 -28.76 -24.51 8.27
N ARG A 340 -29.15 -25.05 7.13
CA ARG A 340 -28.82 -24.48 5.83
C ARG A 340 -29.80 -23.36 5.48
N VAL A 341 -29.28 -22.16 5.25
CA VAL A 341 -30.04 -20.95 4.89
C VAL A 341 -29.61 -20.53 3.49
N GLU A 342 -30.57 -20.23 2.61
CA GLU A 342 -30.33 -19.76 1.25
C GLU A 342 -30.82 -18.32 1.07
N LEU A 343 -30.13 -17.54 0.25
CA LEU A 343 -30.50 -16.18 -0.10
C LEU A 343 -30.85 -16.09 -1.58
N PHE A 344 -32.01 -15.53 -1.89
CA PHE A 344 -32.51 -15.33 -3.25
C PHE A 344 -32.74 -13.85 -3.55
N GLN A 345 -32.60 -13.49 -4.82
CA GLN A 345 -33.10 -12.23 -5.39
C GLN A 345 -33.98 -12.55 -6.60
N GLY A 346 -35.30 -12.43 -6.44
CA GLY A 346 -36.24 -13.03 -7.38
C GLY A 346 -36.11 -14.56 -7.40
N ASP A 347 -36.01 -15.15 -8.60
CA ASP A 347 -35.85 -16.62 -8.74
C ASP A 347 -34.37 -17.09 -8.74
N GLN A 348 -33.41 -16.17 -8.56
CA GLN A 348 -31.98 -16.48 -8.59
C GLN A 348 -31.45 -16.71 -7.18
N LEU A 349 -30.84 -17.88 -6.95
CA LEU A 349 -30.01 -18.13 -5.76
C LEU A 349 -28.76 -17.25 -5.83
N ILE A 350 -28.60 -16.36 -4.85
CA ILE A 350 -27.46 -15.47 -4.71
C ILE A 350 -26.35 -16.18 -3.93
N ASP A 351 -26.68 -16.73 -2.76
CA ASP A 351 -25.72 -17.43 -1.90
C ASP A 351 -26.43 -18.40 -0.93
N PHE A 352 -25.67 -19.23 -0.23
CA PHE A 352 -26.16 -20.03 0.89
C PHE A 352 -25.11 -20.16 2.00
N THR A 353 -25.58 -20.33 3.23
CA THR A 353 -24.72 -20.54 4.39
C THR A 353 -25.30 -21.61 5.31
N ILE A 354 -24.52 -22.02 6.31
CA ILE A 354 -24.94 -22.97 7.34
C ILE A 354 -24.74 -22.29 8.69
N THR A 355 -25.77 -22.31 9.53
CA THR A 355 -25.70 -21.67 10.84
C THR A 355 -24.60 -22.26 11.70
N GLY A 356 -23.91 -21.40 12.45
CA GLY A 356 -22.80 -21.75 13.33
C GLY A 356 -22.80 -20.91 14.60
N ASN A 357 -21.71 -20.97 15.35
CA ASN A 357 -21.54 -20.08 16.50
C ASN A 357 -21.18 -18.68 15.99
N SER A 358 -21.84 -17.65 16.53
CA SER A 358 -21.55 -16.26 16.24
C SER A 358 -20.09 -15.95 16.54
N PRO A 359 -19.33 -15.35 15.60
CA PRO A 359 -17.96 -14.91 15.87
C PRO A 359 -17.91 -13.75 16.87
N TYR A 360 -19.04 -13.07 17.12
CA TYR A 360 -19.13 -11.90 17.99
C TYR A 360 -19.56 -12.26 19.42
N THR A 361 -20.58 -13.11 19.56
CA THR A 361 -21.17 -13.46 20.87
C THR A 361 -20.87 -14.89 21.30
N GLY A 362 -20.41 -15.76 20.39
CA GLY A 362 -20.21 -17.19 20.63
C GLY A 362 -21.51 -17.99 20.72
N GLN A 363 -22.68 -17.35 20.60
CA GLN A 363 -23.99 -18.01 20.65
C GLN A 363 -24.22 -18.87 19.39
N PRO A 364 -24.79 -20.07 19.51
CA PRO A 364 -25.14 -20.90 18.36
C PRO A 364 -26.28 -20.28 17.54
N GLY A 365 -26.52 -20.79 16.33
CA GLY A 365 -27.63 -20.38 15.46
C GLY A 365 -27.31 -19.24 14.50
N PHE A 366 -26.10 -18.70 14.52
CA PHE A 366 -25.73 -17.50 13.78
C PHE A 366 -25.55 -17.77 12.28
N TYR A 367 -26.07 -16.87 11.45
CA TYR A 367 -25.76 -16.80 10.03
C TYR A 367 -25.65 -15.35 9.54
N LEU A 368 -24.90 -15.13 8.47
CA LEU A 368 -24.72 -13.83 7.86
C LEU A 368 -24.49 -13.98 6.36
N PHE A 369 -25.21 -13.20 5.57
CA PHE A 369 -24.93 -12.91 4.17
C PHE A 369 -24.40 -11.49 4.10
N ASP A 370 -23.13 -11.35 3.73
CA ASP A 370 -22.50 -10.06 3.51
C ASP A 370 -22.44 -9.73 2.01
N THR A 371 -21.94 -8.54 1.69
CA THR A 371 -21.61 -8.16 0.31
C THR A 371 -22.84 -8.11 -0.62
N LEU A 372 -24.02 -7.75 -0.09
CA LEU A 372 -25.28 -7.76 -0.85
C LEU A 372 -25.55 -6.43 -1.56
N PRO A 373 -26.04 -6.47 -2.83
CA PRO A 373 -26.54 -5.29 -3.50
C PRO A 373 -27.86 -4.80 -2.86
N ALA A 374 -28.17 -3.52 -2.98
CA ALA A 374 -29.48 -3.00 -2.57
C ALA A 374 -30.61 -3.66 -3.38
N GLY A 375 -31.73 -3.96 -2.73
CA GLY A 375 -32.86 -4.63 -3.37
C GLY A 375 -33.65 -5.52 -2.42
N THR A 376 -34.73 -6.11 -2.95
CA THR A 376 -35.54 -7.08 -2.21
C THR A 376 -34.93 -8.47 -2.35
N HIS A 377 -34.68 -9.10 -1.21
CA HIS A 377 -34.13 -10.44 -1.09
C HIS A 377 -35.11 -11.34 -0.33
N SER A 378 -35.00 -12.64 -0.56
CA SER A 378 -35.74 -13.66 0.18
C SER A 378 -34.73 -14.58 0.85
N VAL A 379 -34.78 -14.64 2.18
CA VAL A 379 -34.02 -15.59 2.99
C VAL A 379 -34.87 -16.83 3.18
N VAL A 380 -34.34 -18.00 2.87
CA VAL A 380 -35.09 -19.26 2.83
C VAL A 380 -34.41 -20.30 3.70
N VAL A 381 -35.14 -20.84 4.68
CA VAL A 381 -34.73 -22.05 5.40
C VAL A 381 -35.25 -23.26 4.64
N THR A 382 -34.35 -24.00 4.00
CA THR A 382 -34.72 -25.04 3.03
C THR A 382 -35.41 -26.25 3.67
N ALA A 383 -36.31 -26.90 2.92
CA ALA A 383 -37.06 -28.08 3.37
C ALA A 383 -36.17 -29.26 3.85
N ASP A 384 -34.93 -29.34 3.36
CA ASP A 384 -33.98 -30.37 3.75
C ASP A 384 -33.65 -30.32 5.25
N ASN A 385 -33.76 -29.14 5.88
CA ASN A 385 -33.53 -28.96 7.31
C ASN A 385 -34.55 -29.70 8.19
N PHE A 386 -35.74 -29.99 7.66
CA PHE A 386 -36.87 -30.58 8.38
C PHE A 386 -37.01 -32.09 8.14
N MET A 387 -36.15 -32.69 7.32
CA MET A 387 -36.12 -34.15 7.14
C MET A 387 -35.72 -34.85 8.45
N THR A 388 -36.00 -36.16 8.57
CA THR A 388 -35.77 -36.96 9.81
C THR A 388 -34.33 -36.94 10.36
N SER A 389 -33.36 -36.48 9.58
CA SER A 389 -31.95 -36.33 9.98
C SER A 389 -31.45 -34.88 9.90
N GLY A 390 -32.34 -33.93 9.64
CA GLY A 390 -32.03 -32.50 9.56
C GLY A 390 -32.01 -31.83 10.92
N PRO A 391 -31.36 -30.65 11.04
CA PRO A 391 -31.23 -29.91 12.30
C PRO A 391 -32.56 -29.40 12.88
N LEU A 392 -33.60 -29.26 12.04
CA LEU A 392 -34.95 -28.80 12.43
C LEU A 392 -36.01 -29.91 12.24
N ALA A 393 -35.62 -31.18 12.37
CA ALA A 393 -36.54 -32.30 12.21
C ALA A 393 -37.72 -32.21 13.21
N GLY A 394 -38.95 -32.19 12.70
CA GLY A 394 -40.18 -32.13 13.50
C GLY A 394 -40.41 -30.79 14.21
N GLN A 395 -39.90 -29.71 13.63
CA GLN A 395 -40.12 -28.33 14.09
C GLN A 395 -41.02 -27.58 13.10
N GLU A 396 -41.84 -26.66 13.61
CA GLU A 396 -42.66 -25.72 12.84
C GLU A 396 -42.18 -24.27 13.07
N PRO A 397 -42.32 -23.38 12.06
CA PRO A 397 -41.94 -21.98 12.19
C PRO A 397 -42.87 -21.22 13.15
N THR A 398 -42.27 -20.48 14.08
CA THR A 398 -42.97 -19.59 15.02
C THR A 398 -42.61 -18.11 14.81
N ALA A 399 -41.45 -17.84 14.19
CA ALA A 399 -41.05 -16.52 13.74
C ALA A 399 -40.33 -16.57 12.39
N ASP A 400 -40.59 -15.57 11.56
CA ASP A 400 -39.80 -15.24 10.39
C ASP A 400 -39.78 -13.71 10.17
N PRO A 401 -38.88 -13.19 9.31
CA PRO A 401 -38.67 -11.75 9.16
C PRO A 401 -39.88 -10.95 8.64
N ASP A 402 -40.82 -11.58 7.93
CA ASP A 402 -41.99 -10.91 7.34
C ASP A 402 -43.34 -11.32 7.96
N GLY A 403 -43.33 -12.20 8.96
CA GLY A 403 -44.48 -12.71 9.69
C GLY A 403 -45.32 -13.75 8.93
N GLY A 404 -44.83 -14.28 7.81
CA GLY A 404 -45.52 -15.25 6.96
C GLY A 404 -45.63 -16.65 7.55
N LEU A 405 -44.70 -17.02 8.42
CA LEU A 405 -44.46 -18.36 8.98
C LEU A 405 -44.41 -19.45 7.90
N ASP A 406 -43.71 -19.16 6.80
CA ASP A 406 -43.59 -20.08 5.65
C ASP A 406 -42.15 -20.54 5.37
N ASN A 407 -41.24 -20.26 6.32
CA ASN A 407 -39.79 -20.48 6.24
C ASN A 407 -39.09 -19.58 5.20
N VAL A 408 -39.76 -18.52 4.74
CA VAL A 408 -39.24 -17.54 3.78
C VAL A 408 -39.41 -16.13 4.34
N GLY A 409 -38.30 -15.46 4.65
CA GLY A 409 -38.29 -14.07 5.06
C GLY A 409 -38.04 -13.13 3.89
N THR A 410 -38.99 -12.28 3.52
CA THR A 410 -38.78 -11.24 2.52
C THR A 410 -38.23 -9.96 3.15
N VAL A 411 -37.01 -9.58 2.75
CA VAL A 411 -36.29 -8.43 3.32
C VAL A 411 -35.98 -7.42 2.22
N SER A 412 -36.23 -6.13 2.48
CA SER A 412 -35.87 -5.05 1.55
C SER A 412 -34.66 -4.28 2.07
N LEU A 413 -33.53 -4.42 1.38
CA LEU A 413 -32.29 -3.74 1.70
C LEU A 413 -32.16 -2.40 0.99
N GLY A 414 -31.89 -1.35 1.76
CA GLY A 414 -31.32 -0.09 1.28
C GLY A 414 -29.84 -0.22 0.93
N TRP A 415 -29.19 0.91 0.64
CA TRP A 415 -27.73 0.95 0.46
C TRP A 415 -27.04 1.02 1.83
N ALA A 416 -25.90 0.33 1.98
CA ALA A 416 -25.10 0.33 3.21
C ALA A 416 -25.91 -0.03 4.48
N GLN A 417 -26.85 -0.97 4.34
CA GLN A 417 -27.76 -1.35 5.42
C GLN A 417 -27.44 -2.75 5.95
N ASP A 418 -27.33 -2.84 7.27
CA ASP A 418 -27.26 -4.12 7.97
C ASP A 418 -28.65 -4.45 8.53
N LEU A 419 -29.23 -5.56 8.07
CA LEU A 419 -30.46 -6.13 8.60
C LEU A 419 -30.13 -7.42 9.34
N LEU A 420 -29.72 -7.23 10.59
CA LEU A 420 -29.37 -8.29 11.55
C LEU A 420 -30.57 -8.63 12.44
N ASP A 421 -31.77 -8.61 11.89
CA ASP A 421 -33.02 -9.03 12.53
C ASP A 421 -33.79 -9.96 11.59
N ALA A 422 -33.08 -10.59 10.63
CA ALA A 422 -33.65 -11.56 9.72
C ALA A 422 -33.73 -12.93 10.41
N ASP A 423 -34.49 -12.97 11.49
CA ASP A 423 -34.50 -14.03 12.47
C ASP A 423 -35.54 -15.12 12.14
N PHE A 424 -35.21 -16.39 12.38
CA PHE A 424 -36.14 -17.51 12.26
C PHE A 424 -36.26 -18.33 13.55
N GLY A 425 -37.47 -18.34 14.14
CA GLY A 425 -37.81 -19.09 15.33
C GLY A 425 -38.57 -20.37 14.99
N TYR A 426 -38.27 -21.46 15.70
CA TYR A 426 -38.86 -22.78 15.48
C TYR A 426 -39.25 -23.46 16.79
N GLN A 427 -40.40 -24.13 16.82
CA GLN A 427 -40.85 -24.94 17.96
C GLN A 427 -41.19 -26.36 17.52
N LEU A 428 -41.04 -27.34 18.43
CA LEU A 428 -41.44 -28.71 18.19
C LEU A 428 -42.93 -28.76 17.84
N SER A 429 -43.28 -29.44 16.75
CA SER A 429 -44.69 -29.70 16.41
C SER A 429 -45.38 -30.41 17.58
N CYS A 430 -44.65 -31.30 18.26
CA CYS A 430 -45.15 -32.00 19.44
C CYS A 430 -44.91 -31.26 20.77
N GLY A 431 -45.98 -30.92 21.48
CA GLY A 431 -46.07 -30.18 22.74
C GLY A 431 -46.84 -28.86 22.64
N ASN A 432 -47.39 -28.50 21.48
CA ASN A 432 -48.06 -27.21 21.22
C ASN A 432 -49.55 -27.19 21.65
N GLY A 433 -50.08 -28.33 22.11
CA GLY A 433 -51.47 -28.50 22.56
C GLY A 433 -52.52 -28.63 21.44
N VAL A 434 -52.11 -28.77 20.18
CA VAL A 434 -52.98 -28.85 19.01
C VAL A 434 -52.57 -30.01 18.09
N CYS A 435 -53.37 -31.08 18.07
CA CYS A 435 -53.13 -32.22 17.17
C CYS A 435 -53.28 -31.84 15.67
N GLY A 436 -52.16 -31.63 14.98
CA GLY A 436 -52.02 -31.22 13.58
C GLY A 436 -52.17 -32.32 12.52
N GLY A 437 -51.95 -31.99 11.23
CA GLY A 437 -52.25 -32.87 10.10
C GLY A 437 -51.26 -34.02 9.85
N ASP A 438 -50.05 -33.89 10.39
CA ASP A 438 -48.94 -34.84 10.38
C ASP A 438 -48.69 -35.47 11.77
N GLU A 439 -49.39 -34.96 12.78
CA GLU A 439 -49.40 -35.50 14.13
C GLU A 439 -50.45 -36.61 14.28
N SER A 440 -50.07 -37.65 15.01
CA SER A 440 -50.93 -38.78 15.35
C SER A 440 -50.62 -39.21 16.78
N CYS A 441 -51.51 -39.99 17.39
CA CYS A 441 -51.28 -40.55 18.72
C CYS A 441 -50.01 -41.45 18.80
N SER A 442 -49.43 -41.84 17.66
CA SER A 442 -48.16 -42.58 17.54
C SER A 442 -46.94 -41.70 17.28
N THR A 443 -47.11 -40.50 16.71
CA THR A 443 -46.01 -39.58 16.38
C THR A 443 -45.89 -38.42 17.36
N CYS A 444 -47.00 -38.01 17.99
CA CYS A 444 -47.04 -37.04 19.08
C CYS A 444 -48.18 -37.35 20.08
N ALA A 445 -47.89 -38.20 21.06
CA ALA A 445 -48.86 -38.56 22.10
C ALA A 445 -49.16 -37.44 23.11
N VAL A 446 -48.30 -36.41 23.16
CA VAL A 446 -48.43 -35.26 24.07
C VAL A 446 -49.62 -34.38 23.66
N ASP A 447 -49.83 -34.15 22.36
CA ASP A 447 -50.93 -33.31 21.85
C ASP A 447 -52.12 -34.12 21.31
N CYS A 448 -51.88 -35.24 20.64
CA CYS A 448 -52.94 -36.09 20.06
C CYS A 448 -53.50 -37.15 21.03
N GLY A 449 -52.93 -37.25 22.24
CA GLY A 449 -53.27 -38.28 23.23
C GLY A 449 -52.71 -39.67 22.90
N ILE A 450 -52.82 -40.61 23.85
CA ILE A 450 -52.32 -41.98 23.71
C ILE A 450 -53.27 -42.79 22.80
N CYS A 451 -52.72 -43.56 21.84
CA CYS A 451 -53.52 -44.44 20.99
C CYS A 451 -54.27 -45.50 21.83
N PRO A 452 -55.58 -45.73 21.61
CA PRO A 452 -56.32 -46.76 22.33
C PRO A 452 -55.83 -48.18 21.92
N PRO A 453 -55.59 -49.11 22.87
CA PRO A 453 -55.10 -50.45 22.56
C PRO A 453 -56.20 -51.33 21.92
N THR A 454 -55.87 -52.06 20.86
CA THR A 454 -56.76 -53.06 20.22
C THR A 454 -56.34 -54.49 20.56
N CYS A 455 -56.83 -54.99 21.68
CA CYS A 455 -56.67 -56.40 22.07
C CYS A 455 -57.65 -57.30 21.28
N GLY A 456 -57.16 -58.40 20.69
CA GLY A 456 -57.91 -59.45 19.98
C GLY A 456 -57.58 -59.64 18.49
N ASN A 457 -56.41 -59.20 18.02
CA ASN A 457 -56.01 -59.30 16.59
C ASN A 457 -55.16 -60.54 16.25
N GLY A 458 -54.78 -61.34 17.25
CA GLY A 458 -54.02 -62.59 17.11
C GLY A 458 -52.50 -62.44 16.96
N ALA A 459 -51.93 -61.25 17.20
CA ALA A 459 -50.48 -61.03 17.20
C ALA A 459 -50.05 -60.21 18.43
N CYS A 460 -48.97 -60.62 19.09
CA CYS A 460 -48.44 -59.94 20.28
C CYS A 460 -47.46 -58.83 19.85
N GLU A 461 -47.89 -57.57 19.89
CA GLU A 461 -47.13 -56.40 19.40
C GLU A 461 -46.36 -55.68 20.51
N VAL A 462 -45.39 -54.85 20.15
CA VAL A 462 -44.54 -54.12 21.12
C VAL A 462 -45.39 -53.11 21.90
N GLY A 463 -45.69 -53.43 23.16
CA GLY A 463 -46.59 -52.66 24.03
C GLY A 463 -47.67 -53.53 24.70
N GLU A 464 -47.82 -54.79 24.27
CA GLU A 464 -48.73 -55.77 24.85
C GLU A 464 -47.95 -56.79 25.69
N ASP A 465 -48.38 -57.01 26.94
CA ASP A 465 -47.76 -58.01 27.83
C ASP A 465 -48.81 -58.99 28.39
N CYS A 466 -48.34 -60.10 28.99
CA CYS A 466 -49.23 -61.11 29.58
C CYS A 466 -50.03 -60.60 30.81
N GLY A 467 -49.84 -59.34 31.24
CA GLY A 467 -50.63 -58.64 32.26
C GLY A 467 -51.72 -57.70 31.72
N SER A 468 -51.62 -57.26 30.46
CA SER A 468 -52.47 -56.21 29.86
C SER A 468 -53.34 -56.70 28.68
N CYS A 469 -52.94 -57.74 27.95
CA CYS A 469 -53.74 -58.34 26.87
C CYS A 469 -53.50 -59.86 26.75
N SER A 470 -54.23 -60.65 27.54
CA SER A 470 -54.06 -62.11 27.64
C SER A 470 -54.71 -62.93 26.52
N ALA A 471 -55.36 -62.28 25.54
CA ALA A 471 -56.06 -62.95 24.45
C ALA A 471 -55.15 -63.24 23.23
N ASP A 472 -54.11 -62.43 23.02
CA ASP A 472 -53.18 -62.57 21.89
C ASP A 472 -51.79 -63.06 22.31
N CYS A 473 -51.39 -62.85 23.57
CA CYS A 473 -50.11 -63.27 24.13
C CYS A 473 -50.32 -64.44 25.12
N ASP A 474 -50.41 -65.66 24.59
CA ASP A 474 -50.65 -66.92 25.33
C ASP A 474 -49.63 -67.19 26.48
N VAL A 475 -50.13 -67.91 27.50
CA VAL A 475 -49.56 -68.29 28.81
C VAL A 475 -48.03 -68.21 28.95
N CYS A 476 -47.58 -67.31 29.83
CA CYS A 476 -46.20 -67.17 30.33
C CYS A 476 -45.68 -68.49 31.00
N PRO A 477 -44.67 -69.20 30.43
CA PRO A 477 -43.99 -70.34 31.08
C PRO A 477 -42.80 -69.89 31.94
N PRO A 478 -42.40 -70.65 32.99
CA PRO A 478 -41.33 -70.24 33.89
C PRO A 478 -39.96 -70.38 33.22
N ALA A 479 -39.20 -69.29 33.26
CA ALA A 479 -37.80 -69.23 32.86
C ALA A 479 -36.94 -70.02 33.86
N CYS A 480 -36.06 -70.90 33.35
CA CYS A 480 -35.02 -71.68 34.03
C CYS A 480 -35.38 -73.11 34.51
N GLY A 481 -34.71 -74.13 33.95
CA GLY A 481 -34.61 -75.50 34.47
C GLY A 481 -34.75 -76.67 33.48
N ASP A 482 -34.52 -76.49 32.17
CA ASP A 482 -34.74 -77.56 31.16
C ASP A 482 -33.47 -78.32 30.72
N GLY A 483 -32.30 -77.90 31.23
CA GLY A 483 -31.01 -78.55 30.99
C GLY A 483 -30.31 -78.11 29.69
N THR A 484 -30.83 -77.12 28.97
CA THR A 484 -30.25 -76.60 27.72
C THR A 484 -30.26 -75.07 27.67
N CYS A 485 -29.10 -74.45 27.47
CA CYS A 485 -28.98 -73.00 27.37
C CYS A 485 -29.37 -72.49 25.98
N ASP A 486 -30.60 -71.99 25.83
CA ASP A 486 -31.13 -71.45 24.57
C ASP A 486 -30.88 -69.93 24.41
N ALA A 487 -31.07 -69.40 23.20
CA ALA A 487 -30.68 -68.03 22.82
C ALA A 487 -31.37 -66.88 23.60
N SER A 488 -32.38 -67.19 24.41
CA SER A 488 -33.09 -66.25 25.30
C SER A 488 -32.70 -66.39 26.77
N GLU A 489 -31.74 -67.25 27.10
CA GLU A 489 -31.21 -67.44 28.46
C GLU A 489 -29.76 -66.93 28.55
N THR A 490 -29.44 -66.24 29.64
CA THR A 490 -28.07 -65.77 29.92
C THR A 490 -27.61 -66.34 31.25
N CYS A 491 -26.29 -66.49 31.42
CA CYS A 491 -25.70 -66.98 32.68
C CYS A 491 -26.03 -66.08 33.90
N SER A 492 -26.56 -64.86 33.67
CA SER A 492 -27.05 -63.93 34.69
C SER A 492 -28.55 -64.06 34.99
N SER A 493 -29.36 -64.61 34.09
CA SER A 493 -30.81 -64.81 34.27
C SER A 493 -31.21 -66.25 34.57
N CYS A 494 -30.40 -67.25 34.17
CA CYS A 494 -30.59 -68.66 34.52
C CYS A 494 -29.24 -69.41 34.60
N SER A 495 -28.64 -69.44 35.79
CA SER A 495 -27.33 -70.07 36.03
C SER A 495 -27.38 -71.59 36.20
N ALA A 496 -28.58 -72.18 36.29
CA ALA A 496 -28.77 -73.62 36.44
C ALA A 496 -28.52 -74.40 35.14
N ASP A 497 -28.91 -73.83 33.99
CA ASP A 497 -28.78 -74.47 32.67
C ASP A 497 -27.62 -73.88 31.84
N CYS A 498 -27.35 -72.57 31.95
CA CYS A 498 -26.26 -71.89 31.22
C CYS A 498 -24.90 -71.87 31.95
N GLY A 499 -24.84 -72.43 33.16
CA GLY A 499 -23.64 -72.45 33.99
C GLY A 499 -23.26 -71.07 34.57
N ALA A 500 -22.22 -71.05 35.40
CA ALA A 500 -21.69 -69.81 35.98
C ALA A 500 -21.03 -68.93 34.90
N CYS A 501 -21.31 -67.62 34.92
CA CYS A 501 -20.65 -66.68 34.00
C CYS A 501 -19.12 -66.74 34.17
N PRO A 502 -18.35 -66.78 33.07
CA PRO A 502 -16.89 -66.60 33.12
C PRO A 502 -16.52 -65.20 33.64
N PRO A 503 -15.32 -65.02 34.21
CA PRO A 503 -14.95 -63.81 34.97
C PRO A 503 -15.05 -62.55 34.12
N VAL A 504 -15.61 -61.50 34.73
CA VAL A 504 -15.89 -60.21 34.09
C VAL A 504 -14.88 -59.20 34.59
N CYS A 505 -14.11 -58.65 33.67
CA CYS A 505 -13.17 -57.57 33.92
C CYS A 505 -13.92 -56.24 34.15
N GLY A 506 -13.45 -55.45 35.11
CA GLY A 506 -13.90 -54.10 35.44
C GLY A 506 -14.47 -53.91 36.86
N ASN A 507 -14.23 -54.82 37.81
CA ASN A 507 -14.71 -54.67 39.20
C ASN A 507 -13.72 -53.98 40.17
N GLY A 508 -12.49 -53.71 39.72
CA GLY A 508 -11.44 -52.98 40.44
C GLY A 508 -10.59 -53.80 41.41
N THR A 509 -10.68 -55.14 41.43
CA THR A 509 -9.92 -56.01 42.35
C THR A 509 -9.48 -57.33 41.70
N CYS A 510 -8.18 -57.64 41.77
CA CYS A 510 -7.60 -58.86 41.17
C CYS A 510 -7.78 -60.11 42.04
N GLU A 511 -8.57 -61.09 41.58
CA GLU A 511 -8.89 -62.31 42.33
C GLU A 511 -8.17 -63.57 41.79
N ALA A 512 -8.17 -64.64 42.60
CA ALA A 512 -7.42 -65.86 42.30
C ALA A 512 -8.05 -66.65 41.13
N GLY A 513 -7.53 -66.41 39.94
CA GLY A 513 -8.03 -66.95 38.66
C GLY A 513 -7.93 -65.96 37.51
N GLU A 514 -7.65 -64.69 37.82
CA GLU A 514 -7.42 -63.61 36.88
C GLU A 514 -5.91 -63.36 36.71
N ASP A 515 -5.50 -63.13 35.47
CA ASP A 515 -4.13 -62.90 35.03
C ASP A 515 -4.14 -61.62 34.18
N CYS A 516 -3.07 -60.83 34.28
CA CYS A 516 -2.87 -59.62 33.50
C CYS A 516 -2.98 -59.80 31.97
N GLY A 517 -2.88 -61.03 31.44
CA GLY A 517 -3.12 -61.37 30.03
C GLY A 517 -4.58 -61.56 29.62
N THR A 518 -5.50 -61.78 30.56
CA THR A 518 -6.93 -62.00 30.29
C THR A 518 -7.84 -60.94 30.91
N CYS A 519 -7.37 -60.17 31.90
CA CYS A 519 -8.20 -59.22 32.63
C CYS A 519 -7.40 -58.01 33.17
N SER A 520 -6.92 -57.17 32.25
CA SER A 520 -5.97 -56.08 32.52
C SER A 520 -6.53 -54.93 33.35
N ASP A 521 -7.85 -54.72 33.33
CA ASP A 521 -8.50 -53.59 34.01
C ASP A 521 -8.53 -53.75 35.54
N ASP A 522 -8.54 -54.98 36.05
CA ASP A 522 -8.62 -55.28 37.49
C ASP A 522 -7.28 -55.75 38.10
N CYS A 523 -6.44 -56.45 37.32
CA CYS A 523 -5.17 -57.03 37.78
C CYS A 523 -3.91 -56.22 37.45
N GLY A 524 -4.05 -55.14 36.68
CA GLY A 524 -2.93 -54.34 36.20
C GLY A 524 -2.12 -55.04 35.10
N ALA A 525 -1.30 -54.26 34.39
CA ALA A 525 -0.52 -54.73 33.25
C ALA A 525 0.59 -55.73 33.64
N CYS A 526 0.84 -56.73 32.79
CA CYS A 526 1.96 -57.66 32.97
C CYS A 526 3.30 -56.93 32.86
N PRO A 527 4.34 -57.33 33.64
CA PRO A 527 5.66 -56.72 33.53
C PRO A 527 6.34 -57.05 32.19
N ALA A 528 6.85 -56.01 31.51
CA ALA A 528 7.43 -56.06 30.17
C ALA A 528 8.61 -57.04 30.02
N VAL A 529 8.69 -57.72 28.86
CA VAL A 529 9.76 -58.69 28.54
C VAL A 529 10.53 -58.23 27.30
N CYS A 530 11.53 -57.37 27.51
CA CYS A 530 12.32 -56.82 26.42
C CYS A 530 13.35 -57.81 25.82
N GLY A 531 13.43 -57.88 24.49
CA GLY A 531 14.45 -58.54 23.67
C GLY A 531 13.94 -59.47 22.55
N ASN A 532 12.67 -59.44 22.14
CA ASN A 532 12.09 -60.35 21.13
C ASN A 532 11.87 -59.73 19.73
N ASN A 533 12.15 -58.42 19.55
CA ASN A 533 11.94 -57.60 18.36
C ASN A 533 10.48 -57.49 17.84
N VAL A 534 9.47 -57.61 18.72
CA VAL A 534 8.06 -57.42 18.37
C VAL A 534 7.38 -56.55 19.42
N CYS A 535 6.74 -55.45 19.01
CA CYS A 535 6.07 -54.53 19.93
C CYS A 535 4.66 -55.02 20.29
N GLU A 536 4.46 -55.45 21.55
CA GLU A 536 3.20 -56.03 22.05
C GLU A 536 2.44 -55.08 22.98
N ASN A 537 1.16 -55.38 23.25
CA ASN A 537 0.27 -54.48 23.99
C ASN A 537 0.69 -54.35 25.47
N GLY A 538 1.12 -53.16 25.88
CA GLY A 538 1.70 -52.88 27.20
C GLY A 538 3.20 -52.55 27.16
N GLU A 539 3.85 -52.77 26.02
CA GLU A 539 5.18 -52.29 25.71
C GLU A 539 5.08 -50.97 24.94
N ASP A 540 5.77 -49.96 25.44
CA ASP A 540 5.92 -48.70 24.76
C ASP A 540 7.39 -48.35 24.64
N CYS A 541 7.65 -47.32 23.86
CA CYS A 541 8.98 -46.83 23.60
C CYS A 541 9.70 -46.29 24.87
N ALA A 542 9.00 -46.05 25.98
CA ALA A 542 9.57 -45.57 27.24
C ALA A 542 9.97 -46.72 28.17
N ASN A 543 9.26 -47.85 28.12
CA ASN A 543 9.52 -49.00 28.96
C ASN A 543 10.29 -50.14 28.25
N CYS A 544 10.27 -50.21 26.92
CA CYS A 544 10.84 -51.33 26.16
C CYS A 544 11.31 -50.94 24.74
N ALA A 545 12.13 -49.89 24.64
CA ALA A 545 12.61 -49.29 23.39
C ALA A 545 13.36 -50.22 22.41
N GLY A 546 13.86 -51.37 22.89
CA GLY A 546 14.56 -52.36 22.07
C GLY A 546 13.66 -53.12 21.10
N ASP A 547 12.40 -53.34 21.47
CA ASP A 547 11.43 -54.09 20.67
C ASP A 547 10.39 -53.18 19.99
N CYS A 548 10.01 -52.07 20.64
CA CYS A 548 9.02 -51.11 20.15
C CYS A 548 9.59 -49.90 19.40
N GLY A 549 10.91 -49.75 19.36
CA GLY A 549 11.57 -48.56 18.82
C GLY A 549 11.60 -47.40 19.81
N ALA A 550 12.42 -46.38 19.51
CA ALA A 550 12.55 -45.19 20.34
C ALA A 550 11.30 -44.30 20.26
N CYS A 551 10.99 -43.58 21.34
CA CYS A 551 9.80 -42.71 21.37
C CYS A 551 9.95 -41.56 20.38
N PRO A 552 8.91 -41.23 19.60
CA PRO A 552 8.92 -39.99 18.82
C PRO A 552 8.95 -38.78 19.77
N ALA A 553 9.68 -37.74 19.40
CA ALA A 553 9.78 -36.50 20.16
C ALA A 553 8.39 -35.85 20.36
N VAL A 554 8.08 -35.40 21.57
CA VAL A 554 6.81 -34.72 21.87
C VAL A 554 7.06 -33.22 21.84
N CYS A 555 6.39 -32.51 20.92
CA CYS A 555 6.54 -31.06 20.77
C CYS A 555 5.30 -30.31 21.30
N GLY A 556 5.48 -29.17 21.96
CA GLY A 556 4.46 -28.24 22.47
C GLY A 556 4.41 -28.01 23.98
N ASN A 557 5.45 -28.34 24.76
CA ASN A 557 5.48 -28.13 26.23
C ASN A 557 6.40 -26.97 26.71
N ASP A 558 6.97 -26.19 25.77
CA ASP A 558 7.87 -25.05 26.00
C ASP A 558 9.18 -25.39 26.76
N ARG A 559 9.62 -26.66 26.77
CA ARG A 559 10.85 -27.06 27.48
C ARG A 559 11.61 -28.17 26.77
N CYS A 560 12.85 -27.87 26.35
CA CYS A 560 13.74 -28.85 25.70
C CYS A 560 14.31 -29.92 26.65
N GLU A 561 13.90 -31.17 26.50
CA GLU A 561 14.32 -32.30 27.33
C GLU A 561 15.26 -33.29 26.60
N ALA A 562 15.92 -34.17 27.36
CA ALA A 562 16.98 -35.04 26.85
C ALA A 562 16.42 -36.16 25.95
N GLY A 563 16.44 -35.91 24.64
CA GLY A 563 15.87 -36.78 23.61
C GLY A 563 15.23 -35.98 22.47
N GLU A 564 14.89 -34.72 22.74
CA GLU A 564 14.39 -33.78 21.76
C GLU A 564 15.54 -33.04 21.09
N ASN A 565 15.39 -32.78 19.80
CA ASN A 565 16.29 -31.88 19.08
C ASN A 565 15.47 -30.89 18.26
N CYS A 566 16.12 -29.77 17.98
CA CYS A 566 15.58 -28.62 17.29
C CYS A 566 15.21 -28.84 15.80
N LEU A 567 15.49 -30.02 15.21
CA LEU A 567 15.00 -30.41 13.88
C LEU A 567 13.65 -31.15 13.94
N GLU A 568 13.38 -31.86 15.03
CA GLU A 568 12.12 -32.61 15.20
C GLU A 568 11.09 -31.84 16.05
N CYS A 569 11.53 -31.07 17.05
CA CYS A 569 10.66 -30.24 17.90
C CYS A 569 11.16 -28.79 18.04
N PRO A 570 11.10 -27.98 16.95
CA PRO A 570 11.61 -26.60 16.94
C PRO A 570 10.82 -25.64 17.86
N SER A 571 9.58 -25.97 18.19
CA SER A 571 8.75 -25.15 19.08
C SER A 571 9.23 -25.15 20.54
N ASP A 572 9.73 -26.29 21.04
CA ASP A 572 10.14 -26.43 22.46
C ASP A 572 11.65 -26.26 22.65
N CYS A 573 12.45 -26.76 21.71
CA CYS A 573 13.92 -26.70 21.77
C CYS A 573 14.53 -25.47 21.10
N GLY A 574 13.69 -24.62 20.50
CA GLY A 574 14.12 -23.53 19.66
C GLY A 574 14.73 -24.00 18.35
N ILE A 575 15.11 -23.04 17.49
CA ILE A 575 15.77 -23.32 16.21
C ILE A 575 17.21 -23.78 16.49
N CYS A 576 17.68 -24.81 15.77
CA CYS A 576 19.04 -25.32 15.95
C CYS A 576 20.08 -24.23 15.74
N PRO A 577 21.08 -24.10 16.64
CA PRO A 577 22.20 -23.22 16.36
C PRO A 577 23.01 -23.78 15.18
N PRO A 578 23.39 -22.94 14.20
CA PRO A 578 24.05 -23.39 12.98
C PRO A 578 25.42 -24.02 13.27
N VAL A 579 25.72 -25.16 12.63
CA VAL A 579 26.99 -25.88 12.79
C VAL A 579 27.71 -25.91 11.45
N CYS A 580 28.75 -25.08 11.35
CA CYS A 580 29.60 -25.02 10.18
C CYS A 580 30.43 -26.30 9.95
N GLY A 581 30.35 -26.83 8.74
CA GLY A 581 31.10 -27.96 8.18
C GLY A 581 30.24 -29.06 7.54
N SER A 582 28.93 -28.87 7.31
CA SER A 582 28.03 -29.86 6.71
C SER A 582 28.17 -29.96 5.18
N GLY A 583 28.74 -28.94 4.54
CA GLY A 583 28.90 -28.84 3.08
C GLY A 583 27.64 -28.40 2.32
N VAL A 584 26.56 -28.02 3.02
CA VAL A 584 25.29 -27.57 2.44
C VAL A 584 24.79 -26.35 3.22
N CYS A 585 24.42 -25.26 2.55
CA CYS A 585 23.97 -24.03 3.21
C CYS A 585 22.47 -24.11 3.59
N GLU A 586 22.17 -24.23 4.87
CA GLU A 586 20.82 -24.47 5.40
C GLU A 586 20.11 -23.17 5.86
N PHE A 587 18.79 -23.23 6.03
CA PHE A 587 17.95 -22.07 6.33
C PHE A 587 18.27 -21.47 7.72
N GLY A 588 18.91 -20.30 7.73
CA GLY A 588 19.41 -19.62 8.93
C GLY A 588 20.94 -19.44 8.97
N GLU A 589 21.66 -20.08 8.06
CA GLU A 589 23.09 -19.86 7.84
C GLU A 589 23.31 -18.77 6.79
N THR A 590 24.22 -17.84 7.07
CA THR A 590 24.59 -16.77 6.14
C THR A 590 26.08 -16.87 5.85
N CYS A 591 26.54 -16.32 4.71
CA CYS A 591 27.96 -16.26 4.39
C CYS A 591 28.80 -15.53 5.47
N SER A 592 28.15 -14.72 6.32
CA SER A 592 28.74 -14.01 7.47
C SER A 592 28.77 -14.82 8.76
N SER A 593 27.81 -15.72 8.98
CA SER A 593 27.76 -16.57 10.17
C SER A 593 28.43 -17.94 9.96
N CYS A 594 28.51 -18.43 8.71
CA CYS A 594 28.98 -19.78 8.42
C CYS A 594 29.58 -19.95 7.01
N ALA A 595 30.69 -19.26 6.73
CA ALA A 595 31.34 -19.23 5.40
C ALA A 595 31.89 -20.57 4.89
N ALA A 596 32.03 -21.58 5.75
CA ALA A 596 32.57 -22.89 5.37
C ALA A 596 31.59 -23.69 4.49
N ASP A 597 30.29 -23.58 4.77
CA ASP A 597 29.23 -24.29 4.03
C ASP A 597 28.54 -23.38 3.01
N CYS A 598 28.33 -22.10 3.36
CA CYS A 598 27.65 -21.11 2.52
C CYS A 598 28.59 -20.30 1.60
N GLY A 599 29.91 -20.49 1.70
CA GLY A 599 30.91 -19.71 0.96
C GLY A 599 31.15 -18.32 1.55
N ALA A 600 32.25 -17.68 1.15
CA ALA A 600 32.62 -16.33 1.62
C ALA A 600 31.70 -15.25 1.04
N CYS A 601 31.31 -14.26 1.85
CA CYS A 601 30.51 -13.13 1.35
C CYS A 601 31.28 -12.34 0.28
N ALA A 602 30.75 -12.35 -0.94
CA ALA A 602 31.13 -11.45 -2.02
C ALA A 602 30.25 -10.18 -1.98
N PRO A 603 30.68 -9.04 -2.59
CA PRO A 603 30.00 -7.76 -2.44
C PRO A 603 28.52 -7.83 -2.86
N VAL A 604 27.71 -7.03 -2.16
CA VAL A 604 26.25 -7.06 -2.04
C VAL A 604 25.58 -7.30 -3.41
N CYS A 605 24.77 -8.35 -3.48
CA CYS A 605 24.00 -8.70 -4.66
C CYS A 605 22.77 -9.50 -4.18
N GLY A 606 21.57 -9.09 -4.58
CA GLY A 606 20.27 -9.66 -4.21
C GLY A 606 19.31 -8.72 -3.47
N ASP A 607 19.51 -7.39 -3.46
CA ASP A 607 18.58 -6.42 -2.84
C ASP A 607 17.49 -5.92 -3.80
N GLY A 608 17.52 -6.35 -5.06
CA GLY A 608 16.58 -5.96 -6.11
C GLY A 608 16.83 -4.57 -6.71
N VAL A 609 17.90 -3.85 -6.33
CA VAL A 609 18.17 -2.47 -6.75
C VAL A 609 19.59 -2.29 -7.32
N CYS A 610 19.71 -2.10 -8.63
CA CYS A 610 21.00 -1.86 -9.28
C CYS A 610 21.55 -0.43 -9.04
N LYS A 611 22.60 -0.29 -8.21
CA LYS A 611 23.21 1.01 -7.85
C LYS A 611 24.44 1.36 -8.68
N ALA A 612 24.33 2.43 -9.48
CA ALA A 612 25.36 2.85 -10.44
C ALA A 612 26.70 3.23 -9.77
N GLY A 613 27.77 2.54 -10.17
CA GLY A 613 29.15 2.79 -9.71
C GLY A 613 29.60 1.91 -8.53
N VAL A 614 28.68 1.11 -7.98
CA VAL A 614 28.95 0.11 -6.93
C VAL A 614 28.69 -1.31 -7.48
N GLU A 615 27.61 -1.47 -8.24
CA GLU A 615 27.20 -2.71 -8.90
C GLU A 615 26.81 -2.45 -10.37
N ASP A 616 27.11 -3.41 -11.25
CA ASP A 616 26.77 -3.43 -12.68
C ASP A 616 26.45 -4.86 -13.15
N CYS A 617 26.00 -5.03 -14.40
CA CYS A 617 25.60 -6.34 -14.91
C CYS A 617 26.73 -7.39 -14.92
N SER A 618 28.00 -6.96 -14.75
CA SER A 618 29.17 -7.83 -14.68
C SER A 618 29.61 -8.17 -13.25
N SER A 619 29.16 -7.38 -12.27
CA SER A 619 29.48 -7.53 -10.84
C SER A 619 28.30 -8.04 -10.01
N CYS A 620 27.04 -7.80 -10.40
CA CYS A 620 25.84 -8.36 -9.78
C CYS A 620 24.67 -8.54 -10.78
N ALA A 621 24.57 -9.72 -11.40
CA ALA A 621 23.56 -10.02 -12.42
C ALA A 621 22.17 -10.36 -11.86
N ALA A 622 22.03 -10.57 -10.55
CA ALA A 622 20.74 -10.86 -9.91
C ALA A 622 19.87 -9.60 -9.80
N ASP A 623 20.48 -8.46 -9.45
CA ASP A 623 19.76 -7.17 -9.33
C ASP A 623 19.85 -6.34 -10.63
N CYS A 624 21.01 -6.36 -11.31
CA CYS A 624 21.24 -5.60 -12.54
C CYS A 624 20.94 -6.38 -13.84
N GLY A 625 20.58 -7.66 -13.75
CA GLY A 625 20.36 -8.55 -14.90
C GLY A 625 21.66 -9.05 -15.57
N ALA A 626 21.59 -10.16 -16.32
CA ALA A 626 22.75 -10.74 -17.00
C ALA A 626 23.24 -9.89 -18.19
N CYS A 627 24.55 -9.63 -18.30
CA CYS A 627 25.11 -9.04 -19.52
C CYS A 627 25.05 -10.07 -20.67
N GLN A 628 23.97 -10.03 -21.45
CA GLN A 628 23.88 -10.65 -22.77
C GLN A 628 23.32 -9.61 -23.74
N CYS A 629 23.90 -9.52 -24.94
CA CYS A 629 23.60 -8.53 -25.98
C CYS A 629 22.08 -8.28 -26.15
N ALA A 630 21.53 -7.17 -25.65
CA ALA A 630 20.08 -7.06 -25.51
C ALA A 630 19.53 -5.63 -25.61
N SER A 631 19.67 -4.97 -26.76
CA SER A 631 18.69 -3.95 -27.15
C SER A 631 17.90 -4.49 -28.34
N PRO A 632 16.58 -4.70 -28.25
CA PRO A 632 15.76 -5.15 -29.37
C PRO A 632 15.60 -4.09 -30.49
N GLY A 633 16.26 -2.93 -30.33
CA GLY A 633 16.11 -1.74 -31.15
C GLY A 633 14.75 -1.06 -31.02
N THR A 634 14.72 0.23 -31.36
CA THR A 634 13.51 1.05 -31.32
C THR A 634 12.53 0.61 -32.40
N GLY A 635 11.25 0.56 -32.06
CA GLY A 635 10.14 0.32 -32.98
C GLY A 635 9.37 1.61 -33.24
N THR A 636 9.08 1.88 -34.50
CA THR A 636 8.29 3.05 -34.92
C THR A 636 6.82 2.94 -34.47
N PRO A 637 6.03 4.03 -34.52
CA PRO A 637 4.60 3.97 -34.22
C PRO A 637 3.83 2.94 -35.07
N GLY A 638 4.29 2.66 -36.29
CA GLY A 638 3.70 1.63 -37.15
C GLY A 638 3.98 0.20 -36.68
N TYR A 639 5.18 -0.05 -36.15
CA TYR A 639 5.55 -1.34 -35.58
C TYR A 639 4.66 -1.69 -34.38
N TRP A 640 4.55 -0.79 -33.40
CA TRP A 640 3.78 -1.03 -32.18
C TRP A 640 2.28 -1.18 -32.42
N LYS A 641 1.74 -0.54 -33.46
CA LYS A 641 0.36 -0.71 -33.91
C LYS A 641 0.10 -2.10 -34.50
N SER A 642 1.07 -2.66 -35.24
CA SER A 642 0.94 -3.94 -35.93
C SER A 642 1.42 -5.15 -35.10
N HIS A 643 2.12 -4.91 -34.00
CA HIS A 643 2.67 -5.93 -33.10
C HIS A 643 2.18 -5.77 -31.65
N PRO A 644 0.85 -5.83 -31.39
CA PRO A 644 0.31 -5.69 -30.05
C PRO A 644 0.84 -6.78 -29.09
N ASN A 645 1.20 -7.97 -29.59
CA ASN A 645 1.78 -9.04 -28.77
C ASN A 645 3.20 -8.72 -28.26
N ALA A 646 3.88 -7.74 -28.84
CA ALA A 646 5.20 -7.29 -28.39
C ALA A 646 5.13 -6.33 -27.18
N TRP A 647 3.94 -5.85 -26.81
CA TRP A 647 3.76 -4.96 -25.66
C TRP A 647 3.93 -5.77 -24.38
N LYS A 648 4.95 -5.43 -23.58
CA LYS A 648 5.20 -6.06 -22.26
C LYS A 648 4.26 -5.56 -21.17
N VAL A 649 3.50 -4.50 -21.44
CA VAL A 649 2.57 -3.87 -20.49
C VAL A 649 1.13 -3.92 -21.03
N SER A 650 0.17 -4.13 -20.13
CA SER A 650 -1.27 -4.13 -20.41
C SER A 650 -1.93 -2.76 -20.23
N LYS A 651 -1.26 -1.84 -19.51
CA LYS A 651 -1.68 -0.47 -19.24
C LYS A 651 -0.46 0.47 -19.32
N LEU A 652 -0.68 1.75 -19.64
CA LEU A 652 0.37 2.78 -19.64
C LEU A 652 -0.21 4.14 -19.24
N THR A 653 0.50 4.86 -18.38
CA THR A 653 0.13 6.20 -17.96
C THR A 653 0.64 7.24 -18.94
N ILE A 654 -0.26 8.11 -19.42
CA ILE A 654 0.04 9.21 -20.34
C ILE A 654 -0.62 10.47 -19.78
N GLY A 655 0.19 11.48 -19.44
CA GLY A 655 -0.32 12.75 -18.92
C GLY A 655 -1.12 12.63 -17.63
N GLY A 656 -0.71 11.72 -16.74
CA GLY A 656 -1.37 11.49 -15.44
C GLY A 656 -2.64 10.63 -15.49
N LYS A 657 -3.01 10.07 -16.65
CA LYS A 657 -4.11 9.10 -16.75
C LYS A 657 -3.60 7.76 -17.25
N THR A 658 -4.02 6.67 -16.59
CA THR A 658 -3.70 5.29 -17.00
C THR A 658 -4.68 4.81 -18.07
N TYR A 659 -4.15 4.35 -19.21
CA TYR A 659 -4.95 3.83 -20.32
C TYR A 659 -4.69 2.33 -20.49
N THR A 660 -5.72 1.57 -20.85
CA THR A 660 -5.59 0.17 -21.24
C THR A 660 -4.92 0.05 -22.61
N LYS A 661 -4.32 -1.10 -22.89
CA LYS A 661 -3.75 -1.44 -24.21
C LYS A 661 -4.71 -1.17 -25.38
N ALA A 662 -6.00 -1.46 -25.20
CA ALA A 662 -7.02 -1.20 -26.23
C ALA A 662 -7.19 0.31 -26.49
N GLN A 663 -7.24 1.12 -25.42
CA GLN A 663 -7.34 2.58 -25.51
C GLN A 663 -6.07 3.20 -26.12
N LEU A 664 -4.89 2.68 -25.78
CA LEU A 664 -3.61 3.16 -26.31
C LEU A 664 -3.45 2.85 -27.80
N LEU A 665 -3.90 1.68 -28.25
CA LEU A 665 -3.93 1.32 -29.67
C LEU A 665 -4.87 2.21 -30.47
N ASP A 666 -6.02 2.60 -29.89
CA ASP A 666 -6.93 3.57 -30.46
C ASP A 666 -6.24 4.94 -30.60
N ILE A 667 -5.57 5.43 -29.55
CA ILE A 667 -4.82 6.70 -29.57
C ILE A 667 -3.72 6.71 -30.65
N ILE A 668 -2.89 5.67 -30.76
CA ILE A 668 -1.84 5.56 -31.80
C ILE A 668 -2.44 5.49 -33.22
N SER A 669 -3.65 4.94 -33.34
CA SER A 669 -4.32 4.71 -34.62
C SER A 669 -5.15 5.90 -35.11
N ARG A 670 -5.46 6.86 -34.23
CA ARG A 670 -6.29 8.03 -34.56
C ARG A 670 -5.62 8.94 -35.59
N PRO A 671 -6.38 9.52 -36.53
CA PRO A 671 -5.89 10.58 -37.39
C PRO A 671 -5.58 11.82 -36.54
N THR A 672 -4.39 12.40 -36.67
CA THR A 672 -3.95 13.59 -35.91
C THR A 672 -4.50 14.91 -36.45
N LYS A 673 -5.54 14.86 -37.29
CA LYS A 673 -6.03 16.03 -38.03
C LYS A 673 -6.97 16.85 -37.15
N GLY A 674 -6.46 17.90 -36.52
CA GLY A 674 -7.24 18.92 -35.83
C GLY A 674 -6.94 19.10 -34.35
N ASP A 675 -6.29 18.14 -33.71
CA ASP A 675 -5.83 18.26 -32.31
C ASP A 675 -4.42 17.67 -32.17
N VAL A 676 -3.46 18.53 -31.87
CA VAL A 676 -2.04 18.16 -31.77
C VAL A 676 -1.70 17.42 -30.48
N THR A 677 -2.59 17.37 -29.49
CA THR A 677 -2.35 16.54 -28.29
C THR A 677 -2.16 15.07 -28.66
N TYR A 678 -2.85 14.60 -29.71
CA TYR A 678 -2.71 13.23 -30.23
C TYR A 678 -1.38 12.98 -30.95
N ILE A 679 -0.71 14.03 -31.47
CA ILE A 679 0.63 13.90 -32.05
C ILE A 679 1.61 13.57 -30.93
N LEU A 680 1.69 14.42 -29.90
CA LEU A 680 2.61 14.23 -28.80
C LEU A 680 2.35 12.91 -28.04
N ALA A 681 1.09 12.60 -27.75
CA ALA A 681 0.73 11.36 -27.06
C ALA A 681 1.15 10.11 -27.84
N LYS A 682 1.03 10.12 -29.17
CA LYS A 682 1.44 8.99 -30.00
C LYS A 682 2.94 8.71 -29.89
N HIS A 683 3.78 9.75 -30.01
CA HIS A 683 5.24 9.57 -29.89
C HIS A 683 5.65 9.23 -28.45
N LEU A 684 4.95 9.75 -27.45
CA LEU A 684 5.20 9.43 -26.04
C LEU A 684 4.89 7.97 -25.70
N ILE A 685 3.74 7.44 -26.13
CA ILE A 685 3.37 6.03 -25.93
C ILE A 685 4.45 5.12 -26.53
N VAL A 686 4.86 5.41 -27.76
CA VAL A 686 5.85 4.61 -28.49
C VAL A 686 7.23 4.69 -27.82
N ALA A 687 7.64 5.86 -27.33
CA ALA A 687 8.90 6.01 -26.61
C ALA A 687 8.90 5.20 -25.31
N LYS A 688 7.83 5.27 -24.53
CA LYS A 688 7.70 4.47 -23.30
C LYS A 688 7.72 2.96 -23.56
N LEU A 689 7.10 2.50 -24.65
CA LEU A 689 7.16 1.08 -25.05
C LEU A 689 8.57 0.66 -25.49
N ASN A 690 9.28 1.52 -26.23
CA ASN A 690 10.67 1.30 -26.62
C ASN A 690 11.59 1.23 -25.40
N VAL A 691 11.41 2.09 -24.41
CA VAL A 691 12.14 2.01 -23.14
C VAL A 691 11.77 0.74 -22.35
N GLY A 692 10.47 0.41 -22.27
CA GLY A 692 9.97 -0.75 -21.53
C GLY A 692 10.40 -2.12 -22.06
N ILE A 693 10.92 -2.20 -23.29
CA ILE A 693 11.56 -3.43 -23.81
C ILE A 693 13.08 -3.51 -23.57
N GLY A 694 13.66 -2.51 -22.89
CA GLY A 694 15.07 -2.49 -22.50
C GLY A 694 15.99 -1.70 -23.43
N ASN A 695 15.46 -0.78 -24.26
CA ASN A 695 16.32 0.11 -25.05
C ASN A 695 16.91 1.23 -24.18
N GLN A 696 18.11 1.71 -24.52
CA GLN A 696 18.73 2.85 -23.83
C GLN A 696 17.83 4.09 -23.89
N SER A 697 17.68 4.78 -22.76
CA SER A 697 16.72 5.88 -22.58
C SER A 697 17.34 7.20 -22.14
N SER A 698 18.64 7.23 -21.83
CA SER A 698 19.33 8.38 -21.23
C SER A 698 19.19 9.70 -22.02
N CYS A 699 18.99 9.63 -23.33
CA CYS A 699 18.78 10.79 -24.19
C CYS A 699 17.34 11.34 -24.21
N ILE A 700 16.36 10.56 -23.75
CA ILE A 700 14.94 10.83 -23.91
C ILE A 700 14.14 10.90 -22.59
N GLU A 701 14.69 10.42 -21.47
CA GLU A 701 14.01 10.42 -20.15
C GLU A 701 13.41 11.78 -19.75
N ARG A 702 14.20 12.87 -19.83
CA ARG A 702 13.70 14.22 -19.55
C ARG A 702 12.60 14.66 -20.52
N THR A 703 12.65 14.20 -21.76
CA THR A 703 11.67 14.52 -22.79
C THR A 703 10.37 13.73 -22.59
N ILE A 704 10.45 12.48 -22.16
CA ILE A 704 9.29 11.68 -21.74
C ILE A 704 8.59 12.36 -20.56
N ALA A 705 9.33 12.74 -19.52
CA ALA A 705 8.77 13.43 -18.35
C ALA A 705 8.12 14.76 -18.71
N ALA A 706 8.79 15.59 -19.53
CA ALA A 706 8.25 16.87 -19.99
C ALA A 706 6.99 16.70 -20.87
N ALA A 707 6.95 15.66 -21.72
CA ALA A 707 5.80 15.37 -22.55
C ALA A 707 4.60 14.87 -21.73
N ASP A 708 4.84 14.07 -20.68
CA ASP A 708 3.80 13.70 -19.71
C ASP A 708 3.27 14.93 -18.98
N GLN A 709 4.13 15.81 -18.48
CA GLN A 709 3.70 17.06 -17.82
C GLN A 709 2.89 17.95 -18.77
N TRP A 710 3.30 18.05 -20.04
CA TRP A 710 2.57 18.81 -21.04
C TRP A 710 1.17 18.22 -21.30
N LEU A 711 1.04 16.89 -21.39
CA LEU A 711 -0.24 16.19 -21.56
C LEU A 711 -1.09 16.15 -20.28
N LYS A 712 -0.48 16.28 -19.10
CA LYS A 712 -1.19 16.50 -17.82
C LYS A 712 -1.88 17.86 -17.83
N LYS A 713 -1.20 18.89 -18.37
CA LYS A 713 -1.73 20.25 -18.52
C LYS A 713 -2.74 20.38 -19.67
N TYR A 714 -2.49 19.75 -20.81
CA TYR A 714 -3.35 19.78 -22.00
C TYR A 714 -3.78 18.36 -22.37
N ARG A 715 -4.84 17.88 -21.68
CA ARG A 715 -5.34 16.50 -21.78
C ARG A 715 -5.70 16.12 -23.22
N LEU A 716 -5.58 14.83 -23.53
CA LEU A 716 -5.96 14.28 -24.83
C LEU A 716 -7.39 14.69 -25.23
N GLY A 717 -7.54 15.33 -26.40
CA GLY A 717 -8.84 15.82 -26.87
C GLY A 717 -9.15 17.27 -26.49
N SER A 718 -8.20 18.00 -25.91
CA SER A 718 -8.33 19.44 -25.58
C SER A 718 -8.36 20.36 -26.80
N ASN A 719 -8.31 19.83 -28.03
CA ASN A 719 -8.47 20.55 -29.29
C ASN A 719 -7.38 21.62 -29.52
N VAL A 720 -6.14 21.32 -29.12
CA VAL A 720 -4.99 22.22 -29.29
C VAL A 720 -4.66 22.29 -30.80
N LYS A 721 -4.44 23.51 -31.31
CA LYS A 721 -4.18 23.74 -32.74
C LYS A 721 -2.68 23.83 -33.04
N ASP A 722 -2.28 23.39 -34.22
CA ASP A 722 -0.90 23.44 -34.70
C ASP A 722 -0.42 24.87 -35.02
N ARG A 723 -1.33 25.85 -35.15
CA ARG A 723 -1.00 27.24 -35.50
C ARG A 723 -1.85 28.28 -34.76
N GLY A 724 -1.22 29.37 -34.35
CA GLY A 724 -1.84 30.55 -33.72
C GLY A 724 -0.84 31.31 -32.84
N CYS A 725 -0.98 32.63 -32.69
CA CYS A 725 0.00 33.49 -31.98
C CYS A 725 0.16 33.24 -30.46
N ASN A 726 -0.42 32.17 -29.91
CA ASN A 726 -0.33 31.73 -28.52
C ASN A 726 -0.68 30.23 -28.40
N SER A 727 -0.39 29.42 -29.43
CA SER A 727 -0.73 28.00 -29.34
C SER A 727 0.14 27.32 -28.28
N PRO A 728 -0.45 26.58 -27.33
CA PRO A 728 0.31 25.70 -26.44
C PRO A 728 1.24 24.73 -27.17
N TRP A 729 1.01 24.50 -28.46
CA TRP A 729 1.84 23.64 -29.31
C TRP A 729 3.27 24.14 -29.47
N GLU A 730 3.55 25.44 -29.29
CA GLU A 730 4.92 25.99 -29.39
C GLU A 730 5.89 25.32 -28.39
N SER A 731 5.41 24.89 -27.23
CA SER A 731 6.20 24.12 -26.26
C SER A 731 6.07 22.59 -26.40
N GLY A 732 5.05 22.11 -27.13
CA GLY A 732 4.80 20.69 -27.36
C GLY A 732 5.50 20.11 -28.60
N GLU A 733 5.64 20.91 -29.65
CA GLU A 733 6.31 20.56 -30.91
C GLU A 733 7.75 20.03 -30.72
N PRO A 734 8.67 20.73 -30.00
CA PRO A 734 10.03 20.23 -29.83
C PRO A 734 10.11 18.93 -29.02
N LEU A 735 9.12 18.67 -28.15
CA LEU A 735 9.03 17.40 -27.41
C LEU A 735 8.59 16.26 -28.34
N ALA A 736 7.60 16.52 -29.19
CA ALA A 736 7.12 15.56 -30.17
C ALA A 736 8.22 15.18 -31.18
N ASP A 737 8.94 16.16 -31.73
CA ASP A 737 10.04 15.94 -32.68
C ASP A 737 11.18 15.12 -32.08
N LYS A 738 11.52 15.37 -30.81
CA LYS A 738 12.60 14.65 -30.13
C LYS A 738 12.19 13.21 -29.77
N LEU A 739 10.93 12.99 -29.41
CA LEU A 739 10.38 11.64 -29.20
C LEU A 739 10.29 10.88 -30.52
N ASP A 740 9.91 11.54 -31.62
CA ASP A 740 9.93 10.95 -32.96
C ASP A 740 11.34 10.51 -33.36
N ALA A 741 12.34 11.39 -33.20
CA ALA A 741 13.74 11.05 -33.46
C ALA A 741 14.24 9.85 -32.65
N TYR A 742 13.81 9.70 -31.40
CA TYR A 742 14.12 8.51 -30.59
C TYR A 742 13.46 7.25 -31.16
N ASN A 743 12.16 7.33 -31.47
CA ASN A 743 11.36 6.19 -31.93
C ASN A 743 11.78 5.64 -33.30
N ASP A 744 12.41 6.48 -34.11
CA ASP A 744 13.00 6.13 -35.41
C ASP A 744 14.51 5.83 -35.32
N GLY A 745 15.03 5.61 -34.11
CA GLY A 745 16.40 5.13 -33.90
C GLY A 745 17.51 6.14 -34.14
N ARG A 746 17.20 7.44 -34.15
CA ARG A 746 18.14 8.53 -34.48
C ARG A 746 18.85 9.14 -33.26
N LEU A 747 18.62 8.59 -32.07
CA LEU A 747 19.22 9.06 -30.81
C LEU A 747 20.01 7.93 -30.12
N CYS A 748 19.87 7.78 -28.79
CA CYS A 748 20.69 6.88 -27.98
C CYS A 748 20.35 5.39 -28.10
N ALA A 749 19.29 5.02 -28.83
CA ALA A 749 18.97 3.64 -29.13
C ALA A 749 18.83 3.48 -30.66
N PRO A 750 19.50 2.50 -31.28
CA PRO A 750 19.41 2.27 -32.73
C PRO A 750 18.03 1.77 -33.13
N HIS A 751 17.70 1.89 -34.41
CA HIS A 751 16.48 1.29 -34.95
C HIS A 751 16.61 -0.24 -34.95
N ARG A 752 15.50 -0.95 -34.77
CA ARG A 752 15.44 -2.42 -34.75
C ARG A 752 16.04 -3.10 -35.99
N ASP A 753 15.96 -2.43 -37.13
CA ASP A 753 16.52 -2.96 -38.39
C ASP A 753 18.04 -2.75 -38.52
N ASP A 754 18.64 -1.94 -37.63
CA ASP A 754 20.08 -1.63 -37.63
C ASP A 754 20.85 -2.41 -36.55
N VAL A 755 20.17 -3.29 -35.80
CA VAL A 755 20.79 -4.13 -34.77
C VAL A 755 21.33 -5.41 -35.40
N ASP A 756 22.59 -5.38 -35.85
CA ASP A 756 23.28 -6.55 -36.41
C ASP A 756 24.12 -7.24 -35.31
N CYS A 757 23.72 -8.45 -34.92
CA CYS A 757 24.38 -9.23 -33.85
C CYS A 757 25.42 -10.23 -34.38
N ASP A 758 25.54 -10.40 -35.69
CA ASP A 758 26.53 -11.28 -36.29
C ASP A 758 27.61 -10.43 -36.95
N GLY A 759 28.88 -10.65 -36.57
CA GLY A 759 30.05 -9.92 -37.07
C GLY A 759 30.35 -10.12 -38.57
N HIS A 760 29.39 -9.79 -39.43
CA HIS A 760 29.56 -9.68 -40.87
C HIS A 760 29.23 -8.25 -41.28
N GLY A 761 30.28 -7.43 -41.40
CA GLY A 761 30.16 -6.09 -41.95
C GLY A 761 29.47 -6.13 -43.32
N HIS A 762 28.28 -5.55 -43.38
CA HIS A 762 27.72 -5.09 -44.63
C HIS A 762 27.97 -3.59 -44.75
N ASP A 763 29.03 -3.26 -45.49
CA ASP A 763 29.09 -2.00 -46.21
C ASP A 763 27.79 -1.83 -47.01
N ARG A 764 26.98 -0.85 -46.61
CA ARG A 764 26.05 -0.18 -47.51
C ARG A 764 26.27 1.31 -47.41
N ASP A 765 27.35 1.74 -48.02
CA ASP A 765 27.35 2.98 -48.80
C ASP A 765 26.18 2.93 -49.78
N HIS A 766 25.09 3.61 -49.45
CA HIS A 766 24.19 4.16 -50.46
C HIS A 766 24.01 5.65 -50.24
N ASP A 767 25.04 6.35 -50.72
CA ASP A 767 25.00 7.71 -51.19
C ASP A 767 23.80 7.93 -52.12
N HIS A 768 22.76 8.59 -51.62
CA HIS A 768 21.77 9.28 -52.45
C HIS A 768 21.68 10.73 -52.01
N HIS A 769 22.70 11.48 -52.44
CA HIS A 769 22.55 12.86 -52.87
C HIS A 769 21.29 13.03 -53.75
N HIS A 770 20.27 13.70 -53.19
CA HIS A 770 19.44 14.60 -53.99
C HIS A 770 19.20 15.89 -53.19
N GLY A 771 20.07 16.86 -53.44
CA GLY A 771 19.72 18.26 -53.26
C GLY A 771 18.63 18.67 -54.26
N HIS A 772 17.77 19.58 -53.81
CA HIS A 772 16.95 20.59 -54.51
C HIS A 772 15.80 20.87 -53.54
N GLY A 773 15.57 22.05 -52.98
CA GLY A 773 15.83 23.40 -53.44
C GLY A 773 14.60 24.22 -53.07
N CYS A 774 14.80 25.40 -52.50
CA CYS A 774 13.75 26.39 -52.30
C CYS A 774 12.89 26.55 -53.57
N ARG A 775 11.56 26.56 -53.42
CA ARG A 775 10.64 27.35 -54.25
C ARG A 775 9.29 27.46 -53.55
N GLY A 776 8.89 28.69 -53.27
CA GLY A 776 7.61 29.01 -52.69
C GLY A 776 6.44 28.83 -53.66
N ARG A 777 5.26 28.78 -53.06
CA ARG A 777 4.07 29.55 -53.42
C ARG A 777 3.19 29.71 -52.20
#